data_AF-A0AAE1P4S7-F1
#
_entry.id   AF-A0AAE1P4S7-F1
#
_cell.length_a   1.000
_cell.length_b   1.000
_cell.length_c   1.000
_cell.angle_alpha   90.00
_cell.angle_beta   90.00
_cell.angle_gamma   90.00
#
_symmetry.space_group_name_H-M   'P 1'
#
loop_
_entity.id
_entity.type
_entity.pdbx_description
1 polymer ?
#
loop_
_entity_poly.entity_id
_entity_poly.type
_entity_poly.pdbx_seq_one_letter_code
_entity_poly.pdbx_strand_id
1 'polypeptide(L)'
;MEEESVAEEQGFQFFEVRDSSGTAHTLLKVPSNFRSGDRTHTNDVFNLFMGGVSGSGVWSSIVTGWQNYIKNKLTGRTKIFVFSSTVVFKRSGTDLKEEDFEGRGTDLTSALRTVCQEVNDCTEKYVNVFIVTDGAHYSGGPKPDVEIKLMCVPPNKTINVHPLGVGYSFPVNYSIDIRSWMHNGSANIPSLYWAEERGDLEVQFSAIGNELSAGSVSLTLNHKGYILPGTDSTAAINPGEWLYFTEAPDNMPELILRVDEEEPQPLSIQTQMITMSLLLDQVYPQWNAVLLQRHRKKLSVPMETFDLMDSLFIYLVEKMKSVISDENTIKIRLAKKHLKTCETSYATLMNQSKTVIGIEGKILNENELAEKILKTTVTNRKYDLKTLKMRGHSSDDFLADVEKFKNIYNQIKEDIKSLHTPTPDECCMITMASTLLDLQDPDFLEVLNEYNKFELLKVFTMTGIPVYAPVRDSSQINPWTINIKHILVTPYAILSQIAIESCVEECGKVGFEDKDIIVDRNNENTRFNVIVPTIPAEATAVLKRLVRTNLYSLMATFCILKNPHIIDVNAHIAALGCTWVKSISHHPPENRPGYIKDRLRSLDATAKLYMDRNAITQYLNVLVCEPKQALMTESTNTYKDRTMKCESLIKPMFFIHLEAEKFSEKQTANLLNLLLSEFIGRCLSNFMNKEHATPFTDFFAVELRDPEKKKAWLEKFHKNEVEGFKKSSSNLLETYFTLHDLRSAIKKYVSNDFNTLSNNITEQITIALSMSKMGHLKNLASCGNVRLSDFKTWAMEMQVKESTIAAAYDERQLFVHVCEGLKYTSSRERLGREPETYEECLKFVKKKVTQETVNLLQSIILKESVDESEVVSLTMHISCRGPHPIGSGSYS
;
A
#
# COMPACT_ATOMS: atom_id res chain seq x y z
N MET A 1 13.70 -20.85 17.81
CA MET A 1 12.90 -21.94 18.43
C MET A 1 12.35 -22.68 17.24
N GLU A 2 12.60 -23.97 17.11
CA GLU A 2 12.32 -24.72 15.88
C GLU A 2 10.87 -24.49 15.38
N GLU A 3 10.70 -23.62 14.38
CA GLU A 3 9.57 -23.69 13.47
C GLU A 3 9.81 -24.91 12.59
N GLU A 4 9.35 -26.05 13.08
CA GLU A 4 9.02 -27.16 12.21
C GLU A 4 8.01 -26.63 11.18
N SER A 5 8.46 -26.55 9.93
CA SER A 5 7.54 -26.71 8.82
C SER A 5 6.69 -27.93 9.16
N VAL A 6 5.38 -27.74 9.36
CA VAL A 6 4.45 -28.85 9.53
C VAL A 6 4.40 -29.58 8.19
N ALA A 7 5.42 -30.39 7.91
CA ALA A 7 5.19 -31.66 7.29
C ALA A 7 4.14 -32.31 8.18
N GLU A 8 2.95 -32.57 7.67
CA GLU A 8 1.92 -33.29 8.42
C GLU A 8 2.52 -34.62 8.87
N GLU A 9 3.02 -34.66 10.11
CA GLU A 9 3.48 -35.88 10.74
C GLU A 9 2.31 -36.86 10.73
N GLN A 10 2.56 -38.07 10.26
CA GLN A 10 1.54 -39.05 9.91
C GLN A 10 0.89 -39.73 11.14
N GLY A 11 0.87 -39.08 12.31
CA GLY A 11 0.48 -39.68 13.59
C GLY A 11 -0.43 -38.80 14.47
N PHE A 12 -1.02 -39.42 15.49
CA PHE A 12 -1.76 -38.73 16.55
C PHE A 12 -0.78 -37.92 17.42
N GLN A 13 -1.12 -36.66 17.69
CA GLN A 13 -0.29 -35.77 18.49
C GLN A 13 -0.98 -35.46 19.81
N PHE A 14 -0.25 -35.64 20.91
CA PHE A 14 -0.74 -35.38 22.26
C PHE A 14 -0.08 -34.11 22.78
N PHE A 15 -0.88 -33.20 23.32
CA PHE A 15 -0.39 -31.93 23.86
C PHE A 15 -0.78 -31.82 25.33
N GLU A 16 0.21 -31.54 26.17
CA GLU A 16 -0.05 -31.08 27.52
C GLU A 16 -0.42 -29.59 27.49
N VAL A 17 -1.55 -29.25 28.11
CA VAL A 17 -1.96 -27.87 28.31
C VAL A 17 -2.21 -27.61 29.79
N ARG A 18 -1.87 -26.42 30.27
CA ARG A 18 -2.08 -26.04 31.66
C ARG A 18 -2.92 -24.79 31.73
N ASP A 19 -3.86 -24.78 32.67
CA ASP A 19 -4.62 -23.58 32.99
C ASP A 19 -3.82 -22.63 33.89
N SER A 20 -4.37 -21.45 34.16
CA SER A 20 -3.73 -20.43 35.00
C SER A 20 -3.54 -20.85 36.46
N SER A 21 -4.18 -21.94 36.92
CA SER A 21 -3.93 -22.54 38.24
C SER A 21 -2.77 -23.54 38.24
N GLY A 22 -2.24 -23.87 37.05
CA GLY A 22 -1.17 -24.85 36.85
C GLY A 22 -1.68 -26.29 36.69
N THR A 23 -3.00 -26.51 36.70
CA THR A 23 -3.61 -27.83 36.50
C THR A 23 -3.40 -28.27 35.06
N ALA A 24 -2.90 -29.49 34.88
CA ALA A 24 -2.57 -30.05 33.56
C ALA A 24 -3.76 -30.84 32.98
N HIS A 25 -3.96 -30.65 31.68
CA HIS A 25 -5.00 -31.26 30.86
C HIS A 25 -4.38 -31.79 29.56
N THR A 26 -5.12 -32.61 28.81
CA THR A 26 -4.63 -33.19 27.56
C THR A 26 -5.45 -32.69 26.37
N LEU A 27 -4.76 -32.26 25.30
CA LEU A 27 -5.35 -32.09 23.98
C LEU A 27 -4.81 -33.16 23.04
N LEU A 28 -5.69 -33.80 22.29
CA LEU A 28 -5.36 -34.78 21.26
C LEU A 28 -5.71 -34.22 19.89
N LYS A 29 -4.73 -34.15 18.99
CA LYS A 29 -4.94 -33.89 17.56
C LYS A 29 -5.00 -35.19 16.79
N VAL A 30 -6.06 -35.37 16.03
CA VAL A 30 -6.18 -36.49 15.10
C VAL A 30 -5.56 -36.10 13.76
N PRO A 31 -4.72 -36.95 13.15
CA PRO A 31 -4.09 -36.63 11.86
C PRO A 31 -5.14 -36.46 10.76
N SER A 32 -4.96 -35.44 9.93
CA SER A 32 -5.86 -35.14 8.80
C SER A 32 -5.79 -36.21 7.71
N ASN A 33 -4.61 -36.81 7.48
CA ASN A 33 -4.38 -37.75 6.38
C ASN A 33 -4.60 -39.22 6.74
N PHE A 34 -5.49 -39.51 7.69
CA PHE A 34 -5.71 -40.86 8.16
C PHE A 34 -6.38 -41.73 7.06
N ARG A 35 -5.62 -42.62 6.44
CA ARG A 35 -6.12 -43.57 5.42
C ARG A 35 -6.28 -44.95 6.06
N SER A 36 -7.51 -45.48 6.13
CA SER A 36 -7.66 -46.92 6.33
C SER A 36 -7.13 -47.64 5.09
N GLY A 37 -6.39 -48.74 5.25
CA GLY A 37 -5.69 -49.39 4.14
C GLY A 37 -6.66 -49.90 3.07
N ASP A 38 -6.40 -49.60 1.79
CA ASP A 38 -7.03 -50.09 0.52
C ASP A 38 -8.56 -50.31 0.44
N ARG A 39 -9.32 -50.04 1.49
CA ARG A 39 -10.77 -50.19 1.60
C ARG A 39 -11.40 -48.87 1.97
N THR A 40 -11.10 -47.81 1.21
CA THR A 40 -12.00 -46.66 1.18
C THR A 40 -13.37 -47.17 0.75
N HIS A 41 -14.40 -47.00 1.59
CA HIS A 41 -15.79 -47.40 1.34
C HIS A 41 -16.38 -46.62 0.15
N THR A 42 -15.88 -46.86 -1.05
CA THR A 42 -16.29 -46.16 -2.27
C THR A 42 -17.78 -46.35 -2.56
N ASN A 43 -18.43 -47.36 -1.98
CA ASN A 43 -19.86 -47.62 -2.17
C ASN A 43 -20.77 -47.05 -1.06
N ASP A 44 -20.21 -46.50 0.04
CA ASP A 44 -21.00 -46.02 1.20
C ASP A 44 -20.93 -44.49 1.39
N VAL A 45 -20.54 -43.78 0.33
CA VAL A 45 -20.47 -42.31 0.30
C VAL A 45 -21.44 -41.74 -0.74
N PHE A 46 -22.27 -40.79 -0.32
CA PHE A 46 -23.14 -40.00 -1.17
C PHE A 46 -22.70 -38.54 -1.19
N ASN A 47 -22.47 -37.98 -2.37
CA ASN A 47 -22.15 -36.56 -2.55
C ASN A 47 -23.30 -35.85 -3.26
N LEU A 48 -23.71 -34.71 -2.71
CA LEU A 48 -24.76 -33.88 -3.25
C LEU A 48 -24.21 -32.48 -3.51
N PHE A 49 -24.15 -32.08 -4.78
CA PHE A 49 -23.89 -30.69 -5.15
C PHE A 49 -25.22 -29.96 -5.41
N MET A 50 -25.39 -28.80 -4.79
CA MET A 50 -26.53 -27.89 -4.97
C MET A 50 -26.01 -26.47 -5.23
N GLY A 51 -25.98 -26.06 -6.50
CA GLY A 51 -25.45 -24.75 -6.91
C GLY A 51 -26.51 -23.82 -7.48
N GLY A 52 -26.53 -22.55 -7.09
CA GLY A 52 -27.46 -21.55 -7.64
C GLY A 52 -26.85 -20.16 -7.59
N VAL A 53 -26.51 -19.60 -8.75
CA VAL A 53 -25.89 -18.28 -8.86
C VAL A 53 -26.51 -17.43 -9.96
N SER A 54 -26.46 -16.12 -9.78
CA SER A 54 -27.15 -15.11 -10.56
C SER A 54 -26.49 -14.81 -11.91
N GLY A 55 -25.23 -15.22 -12.13
CA GLY A 55 -24.46 -14.86 -13.33
C GLY A 55 -23.55 -15.96 -13.87
N SER A 56 -23.53 -16.11 -15.20
CA SER A 56 -22.72 -17.11 -15.89
C SER A 56 -21.22 -16.95 -15.64
N GLY A 57 -20.72 -15.72 -15.52
CA GLY A 57 -19.31 -15.47 -15.21
C GLY A 57 -18.89 -15.88 -13.80
N VAL A 58 -19.82 -15.99 -12.84
CA VAL A 58 -19.55 -16.56 -11.51
C VAL A 58 -19.61 -18.08 -11.58
N TRP A 59 -20.57 -18.61 -12.33
CA TRP A 59 -20.68 -20.06 -12.58
C TRP A 59 -19.41 -20.64 -13.18
N SER A 60 -18.79 -19.97 -14.16
CA SER A 60 -17.56 -20.48 -14.76
C SER A 60 -16.39 -20.58 -13.78
N SER A 61 -16.31 -19.64 -12.82
CA SER A 61 -15.32 -19.72 -11.74
C SER A 61 -15.63 -20.87 -10.76
N ILE A 62 -16.91 -21.15 -10.50
CA ILE A 62 -17.35 -22.30 -9.70
C ILE A 62 -16.99 -23.62 -10.38
N VAL A 63 -17.28 -23.74 -11.68
CA VAL A 63 -16.92 -24.90 -12.50
C VAL A 63 -15.42 -25.12 -12.46
N THR A 64 -14.63 -24.06 -12.68
CA THR A 64 -13.16 -24.14 -12.65
C THR A 64 -12.64 -24.60 -11.29
N GLY A 65 -13.09 -23.96 -10.20
CA GLY A 65 -12.69 -24.34 -8.84
C GLY A 65 -13.10 -25.77 -8.47
N TRP A 66 -14.32 -26.18 -8.82
CA TRP A 66 -14.80 -27.53 -8.59
C TRP A 66 -13.97 -28.58 -9.33
N GLN A 67 -13.69 -28.35 -10.62
CA GLN A 67 -12.93 -29.25 -11.47
C GLN A 67 -11.48 -29.39 -10.99
N ASN A 68 -10.85 -28.28 -10.57
CA ASN A 68 -9.46 -28.27 -10.14
C ASN A 68 -9.25 -28.86 -8.73
N TYR A 69 -10.16 -28.60 -7.79
CA TYR A 69 -9.91 -28.87 -6.37
C TYR A 69 -10.81 -29.94 -5.75
N ILE A 70 -12.01 -30.18 -6.30
CA ILE A 70 -13.02 -31.04 -5.67
C ILE A 70 -13.21 -32.36 -6.43
N LYS A 71 -13.46 -32.30 -7.74
CA LYS A 71 -13.91 -33.44 -8.56
C LYS A 71 -13.11 -34.72 -8.31
N ASN A 72 -11.79 -34.62 -8.35
CA ASN A 72 -10.88 -35.78 -8.27
C ASN A 72 -10.73 -36.34 -6.85
N LYS A 73 -11.32 -35.68 -5.84
CA LYS A 73 -11.29 -36.09 -4.43
C LYS A 73 -12.61 -36.75 -3.99
N LEU A 74 -13.67 -36.66 -4.79
CA LEU A 74 -14.96 -37.27 -4.48
C LEU A 74 -14.94 -38.77 -4.73
N THR A 75 -15.46 -39.55 -3.79
CA THR A 75 -15.68 -40.99 -3.89
C THR A 75 -17.16 -41.32 -3.81
N GLY A 76 -17.59 -42.45 -4.39
CA GLY A 76 -18.98 -42.90 -4.34
C GLY A 76 -19.95 -42.16 -5.24
N ARG A 77 -21.25 -42.20 -4.87
CA ARG A 77 -22.34 -41.74 -5.73
C ARG A 77 -22.46 -40.22 -5.62
N THR A 78 -22.34 -39.52 -6.74
CA THR A 78 -22.49 -38.06 -6.79
C THR A 78 -23.70 -37.66 -7.63
N LYS A 79 -24.56 -36.79 -7.07
CA LYS A 79 -25.65 -36.13 -7.80
C LYS A 79 -25.42 -34.62 -7.84
N ILE A 80 -25.63 -34.03 -9.01
CA ILE A 80 -25.47 -32.60 -9.26
C ILE A 80 -26.84 -31.99 -9.54
N PHE A 81 -27.21 -31.05 -8.69
CA PHE A 81 -28.40 -30.21 -8.83
C PHE A 81 -27.99 -28.76 -9.00
N VAL A 82 -28.74 -28.06 -9.84
CA VAL A 82 -28.64 -26.61 -9.99
C VAL A 82 -30.00 -26.02 -9.69
N PHE A 83 -30.03 -24.89 -9.00
CA PHE A 83 -31.27 -24.21 -8.66
C PHE A 83 -31.27 -22.76 -9.11
N SER A 84 -32.44 -22.34 -9.57
CA SER A 84 -32.77 -20.94 -9.84
C SER A 84 -34.17 -20.68 -9.29
N SER A 85 -35.17 -20.37 -10.11
CA SER A 85 -36.59 -20.35 -9.70
C SER A 85 -37.15 -21.75 -9.44
N THR A 86 -36.45 -22.78 -9.93
CA THR A 86 -36.76 -24.19 -9.74
C THR A 86 -35.47 -24.96 -9.49
N VAL A 87 -35.57 -26.11 -8.83
CA VAL A 87 -34.45 -27.06 -8.68
C VAL A 87 -34.48 -28.04 -9.84
N VAL A 88 -33.34 -28.22 -10.49
CA VAL A 88 -33.17 -29.12 -11.64
C VAL A 88 -32.06 -30.10 -11.36
N PHE A 89 -32.38 -31.39 -11.45
CA PHE A 89 -31.36 -32.43 -11.52
C PHE A 89 -30.66 -32.35 -12.87
N LYS A 90 -29.33 -32.19 -12.87
CA LYS A 90 -28.55 -32.07 -14.10
C LYS A 90 -27.95 -33.41 -14.52
N ARG A 91 -27.25 -34.07 -13.60
CA ARG A 91 -26.53 -35.31 -13.90
C ARG A 91 -26.08 -36.04 -12.64
N SER A 92 -25.79 -37.33 -12.83
CA SER A 92 -24.98 -38.13 -11.90
C SER A 92 -23.52 -38.12 -12.37
N GLY A 93 -22.58 -38.12 -11.43
CA GLY A 93 -21.14 -38.04 -11.69
C GLY A 93 -20.48 -36.85 -10.99
N THR A 94 -19.15 -36.82 -10.99
CA THR A 94 -18.35 -35.79 -10.28
C THR A 94 -18.09 -34.54 -11.13
N ASP A 95 -18.41 -34.58 -12.42
CA ASP A 95 -18.19 -33.50 -13.37
C ASP A 95 -19.25 -32.40 -13.30
N LEU A 96 -18.85 -31.19 -12.93
CA LEU A 96 -19.65 -29.97 -13.07
C LEU A 96 -19.33 -29.28 -14.40
N LYS A 97 -20.32 -28.87 -15.19
CA LYS A 97 -20.12 -28.26 -16.51
C LYS A 97 -20.68 -26.85 -16.62
N GLU A 98 -20.13 -26.06 -17.55
CA GLU A 98 -20.65 -24.72 -17.88
C GLU A 98 -22.13 -24.76 -18.32
N GLU A 99 -22.52 -25.77 -19.08
CA GLU A 99 -23.89 -25.97 -19.57
C GLU A 99 -24.90 -26.31 -18.46
N ASP A 100 -24.44 -26.64 -17.25
CA ASP A 100 -25.34 -26.93 -16.12
C ASP A 100 -25.98 -25.65 -15.56
N PHE A 101 -25.48 -24.47 -15.91
CA PHE A 101 -25.96 -23.16 -15.44
C PHE A 101 -27.47 -22.93 -15.70
N GLU A 102 -28.17 -22.40 -14.70
CA GLU A 102 -29.57 -21.95 -14.78
C GLU A 102 -29.69 -20.52 -14.23
N GLY A 103 -30.07 -19.55 -15.07
CA GLY A 103 -29.93 -18.12 -14.75
C GLY A 103 -31.22 -17.35 -14.44
N ARG A 104 -32.13 -17.88 -13.60
CA ARG A 104 -33.45 -17.23 -13.36
C ARG A 104 -33.89 -17.24 -11.90
N GLY A 105 -33.52 -16.24 -11.09
CA GLY A 105 -33.97 -16.12 -9.70
C GLY A 105 -33.33 -17.14 -8.74
N THR A 106 -33.73 -17.12 -7.46
CA THR A 106 -33.10 -17.92 -6.39
C THR A 106 -34.16 -18.48 -5.42
N ASP A 107 -34.59 -19.71 -5.65
CA ASP A 107 -35.48 -20.50 -4.78
C ASP A 107 -34.68 -21.45 -3.89
N LEU A 108 -34.03 -20.84 -2.89
CA LEU A 108 -33.27 -21.59 -1.90
C LEU A 108 -34.16 -22.57 -1.10
N THR A 109 -35.43 -22.26 -0.84
CA THR A 109 -36.32 -23.14 -0.07
C THR A 109 -36.50 -24.49 -0.76
N SER A 110 -36.80 -24.49 -2.06
CA SER A 110 -36.94 -25.74 -2.82
C SER A 110 -35.62 -26.49 -2.92
N ALA A 111 -34.49 -25.78 -3.03
CA ALA A 111 -33.16 -26.37 -3.02
C ALA A 111 -32.89 -27.11 -1.71
N LEU A 112 -33.15 -26.47 -0.57
CA LEU A 112 -32.99 -27.07 0.76
C LEU A 112 -33.93 -28.27 0.98
N ARG A 113 -35.17 -28.20 0.51
CA ARG A 113 -36.09 -29.35 0.55
C ARG A 113 -35.56 -30.54 -0.23
N THR A 114 -35.01 -30.27 -1.42
CA THR A 114 -34.41 -31.30 -2.27
C THR A 114 -33.19 -31.92 -1.58
N VAL A 115 -32.36 -31.10 -0.92
CA VAL A 115 -31.25 -31.59 -0.09
C VAL A 115 -31.77 -32.51 1.00
N CYS A 116 -32.76 -32.10 1.80
CA CYS A 116 -33.36 -32.94 2.84
C CYS A 116 -33.88 -34.27 2.29
N GLN A 117 -34.59 -34.22 1.16
CA GLN A 117 -35.17 -35.41 0.54
C GLN A 117 -34.07 -36.38 0.08
N GLU A 118 -33.08 -35.90 -0.69
CA GLU A 118 -31.98 -36.74 -1.18
C GLU A 118 -31.12 -37.30 -0.05
N VAL A 119 -30.89 -36.52 1.01
CA VAL A 119 -30.16 -36.95 2.21
C VAL A 119 -30.97 -37.98 3.00
N ASN A 120 -32.30 -37.91 3.04
CA ASN A 120 -33.12 -38.93 3.70
C ASN A 120 -33.21 -40.22 2.87
N ASP A 121 -33.41 -40.08 1.56
CA ASP A 121 -33.66 -41.18 0.63
C ASP A 121 -32.39 -41.97 0.29
N CYS A 122 -31.19 -41.41 0.48
CA CYS A 122 -29.94 -42.11 0.25
C CYS A 122 -29.75 -43.29 1.22
N THR A 123 -29.10 -44.36 0.79
CA THR A 123 -28.81 -45.52 1.66
C THR A 123 -27.43 -45.45 2.30
N GLU A 124 -26.58 -44.59 1.76
CA GLU A 124 -25.19 -44.39 2.17
C GLU A 124 -25.11 -43.78 3.58
N LYS A 125 -24.16 -44.27 4.37
CA LYS A 125 -23.87 -43.81 5.74
C LYS A 125 -23.21 -42.43 5.76
N TYR A 126 -22.29 -42.18 4.83
CA TYR A 126 -21.52 -40.93 4.77
C TYR A 126 -22.07 -40.02 3.67
N VAL A 127 -22.38 -38.77 4.02
CA VAL A 127 -22.98 -37.82 3.09
C VAL A 127 -22.21 -36.50 3.08
N ASN A 128 -21.79 -36.05 1.89
CA ASN A 128 -21.19 -34.73 1.70
C ASN A 128 -22.17 -33.83 0.94
N VAL A 129 -22.56 -32.72 1.54
CA VAL A 129 -23.50 -31.75 0.97
C VAL A 129 -22.76 -30.45 0.65
N PHE A 130 -22.69 -30.09 -0.63
CA PHE A 130 -22.10 -28.84 -1.10
C PHE A 130 -23.21 -27.89 -1.51
N ILE A 131 -23.29 -26.72 -0.86
CA ILE A 131 -24.29 -25.70 -1.16
C ILE A 131 -23.54 -24.45 -1.62
N VAL A 132 -23.70 -24.05 -2.88
CA VAL A 132 -23.03 -22.87 -3.43
C VAL A 132 -24.08 -21.86 -3.88
N THR A 133 -24.06 -20.65 -3.33
CA THR A 133 -25.02 -19.60 -3.71
C THR A 133 -24.45 -18.18 -3.60
N ASP A 134 -24.93 -17.28 -4.47
CA ASP A 134 -24.51 -15.87 -4.52
C ASP A 134 -25.58 -14.87 -4.05
N GLY A 135 -26.78 -15.35 -3.68
CA GLY A 135 -27.92 -14.47 -3.44
C GLY A 135 -28.92 -14.98 -2.41
N ALA A 136 -29.67 -14.02 -1.86
CA ALA A 136 -30.81 -14.26 -0.98
C ALA A 136 -31.99 -14.91 -1.74
N HIS A 137 -32.95 -15.46 -1.01
CA HIS A 137 -34.14 -16.07 -1.58
C HIS A 137 -35.08 -14.99 -2.15
N TYR A 138 -35.32 -15.02 -3.46
CA TYR A 138 -36.14 -14.02 -4.17
C TYR A 138 -37.39 -14.60 -4.84
N SER A 139 -37.52 -15.93 -4.88
CA SER A 139 -38.61 -16.63 -5.58
C SER A 139 -39.02 -17.88 -4.82
N GLY A 140 -40.33 -18.12 -4.72
CA GLY A 140 -40.88 -19.24 -3.95
C GLY A 140 -41.41 -18.79 -2.58
N GLY A 141 -42.34 -19.56 -2.02
CA GLY A 141 -42.73 -19.48 -0.62
C GLY A 141 -42.87 -20.92 -0.10
N PRO A 142 -42.59 -21.21 1.17
CA PRO A 142 -42.20 -20.31 2.28
C PRO A 142 -40.72 -19.88 2.27
N LYS A 143 -40.33 -19.00 3.22
CA LYS A 143 -38.93 -18.60 3.43
C LYS A 143 -38.05 -19.81 3.80
N PRO A 144 -36.74 -19.79 3.46
CA PRO A 144 -35.81 -20.89 3.74
C PRO A 144 -35.77 -21.31 5.22
N ASP A 145 -35.92 -20.36 6.14
CA ASP A 145 -35.98 -20.60 7.60
C ASP A 145 -36.96 -21.69 8.02
N VAL A 146 -38.07 -21.86 7.28
CA VAL A 146 -39.07 -22.88 7.59
C VAL A 146 -38.51 -24.27 7.28
N GLU A 147 -37.85 -24.43 6.15
CA GLU A 147 -37.26 -25.70 5.73
C GLU A 147 -36.01 -26.03 6.56
N ILE A 148 -35.19 -25.03 6.90
CA ILE A 148 -34.01 -25.22 7.75
C ILE A 148 -34.39 -25.79 9.12
N LYS A 149 -35.52 -25.36 9.71
CA LYS A 149 -36.00 -25.91 10.99
C LYS A 149 -36.45 -27.37 10.91
N LEU A 150 -36.75 -27.87 9.70
CA LEU A 150 -37.12 -29.27 9.46
C LEU A 150 -35.89 -30.14 9.18
N MET A 151 -34.72 -29.52 8.96
CA MET A 151 -33.48 -30.25 8.77
C MET A 151 -33.10 -30.98 10.06
N CYS A 152 -32.87 -32.27 9.92
CA CYS A 152 -32.29 -33.09 10.96
C CYS A 152 -31.35 -34.11 10.33
N VAL A 153 -30.36 -34.53 11.10
CA VAL A 153 -29.50 -35.65 10.73
C VAL A 153 -30.34 -36.93 10.78
N PRO A 154 -30.47 -37.69 9.67
CA PRO A 154 -31.17 -38.96 9.69
C PRO A 154 -30.42 -39.98 10.56
N PRO A 155 -31.12 -40.94 11.17
CA PRO A 155 -30.48 -41.98 11.99
C PRO A 155 -29.40 -42.72 11.20
N ASN A 156 -28.29 -43.05 11.88
CA ASN A 156 -27.16 -43.80 11.33
C ASN A 156 -26.41 -43.12 10.16
N LYS A 157 -26.55 -41.81 9.97
CA LYS A 157 -25.79 -41.05 8.97
C LYS A 157 -24.79 -40.07 9.58
N THR A 158 -23.68 -39.88 8.90
CA THR A 158 -22.69 -38.83 9.17
C THR A 158 -22.67 -37.87 7.99
N ILE A 159 -22.98 -36.60 8.25
CA ILE A 159 -23.17 -35.58 7.22
C ILE A 159 -22.16 -34.44 7.38
N ASN A 160 -21.36 -34.23 6.33
CA ASN A 160 -20.52 -33.06 6.14
C ASN A 160 -21.26 -32.02 5.30
N VAL A 161 -21.33 -30.78 5.77
CA VAL A 161 -22.03 -29.69 5.06
C VAL A 161 -21.00 -28.60 4.74
N HIS A 162 -20.84 -28.30 3.45
CA HIS A 162 -19.90 -27.30 2.92
C HIS A 162 -20.67 -26.16 2.25
N PRO A 163 -21.12 -25.15 3.02
CA PRO A 163 -21.79 -23.98 2.47
C PRO A 163 -20.76 -22.95 1.98
N LEU A 164 -20.82 -22.63 0.69
CA LEU A 164 -19.98 -21.62 0.04
C LEU A 164 -20.84 -20.45 -0.43
N GLY A 165 -20.65 -19.29 0.21
CA GLY A 165 -21.26 -18.03 -0.20
C GLY A 165 -20.38 -17.26 -1.18
N VAL A 166 -21.02 -16.64 -2.17
CA VAL A 166 -20.34 -15.83 -3.20
C VAL A 166 -20.90 -14.41 -3.22
N GLY A 167 -20.03 -13.40 -3.12
CA GLY A 167 -20.44 -11.99 -3.10
C GLY A 167 -21.16 -11.56 -1.82
N TYR A 168 -21.70 -10.33 -1.85
CA TYR A 168 -22.26 -9.64 -0.68
C TYR A 168 -23.75 -9.91 -0.40
N SER A 169 -24.43 -10.64 -1.28
CA SER A 169 -25.88 -10.92 -1.15
C SER A 169 -26.16 -12.31 -0.58
N PHE A 170 -25.12 -13.01 -0.12
CA PHE A 170 -25.21 -14.34 0.45
C PHE A 170 -25.86 -14.30 1.85
N PRO A 171 -26.92 -15.09 2.11
CA PRO A 171 -27.60 -15.11 3.40
C PRO A 171 -26.80 -15.91 4.44
N VAL A 172 -25.87 -15.23 5.11
CA VAL A 172 -24.92 -15.81 6.08
C VAL A 172 -25.63 -16.58 7.19
N ASN A 173 -26.77 -16.07 7.67
CA ASN A 173 -27.55 -16.75 8.71
C ASN A 173 -28.02 -18.14 8.28
N TYR A 174 -28.44 -18.29 7.02
CA TYR A 174 -28.90 -19.58 6.50
C TYR A 174 -27.75 -20.59 6.42
N SER A 175 -26.54 -20.16 6.03
CA SER A 175 -25.36 -21.02 6.06
C SER A 175 -25.12 -21.64 7.42
N ILE A 176 -25.13 -20.80 8.45
CA ILE A 176 -24.87 -21.21 9.83
C ILE A 176 -25.98 -22.13 10.31
N ASP A 177 -27.24 -21.79 10.03
CA ASP A 177 -28.38 -22.57 10.50
C ASP A 177 -28.44 -23.93 9.78
N ILE A 178 -28.24 -23.98 8.45
CA ILE A 178 -28.18 -25.25 7.69
C ILE A 178 -27.08 -26.15 8.24
N ARG A 179 -25.86 -25.63 8.39
CA ARG A 179 -24.77 -26.41 8.97
C ARG A 179 -25.14 -26.83 10.39
N SER A 180 -25.68 -25.93 11.20
CA SER A 180 -26.03 -26.27 12.58
C SER A 180 -26.97 -27.47 12.63
N TRP A 181 -28.07 -27.46 11.87
CA TRP A 181 -29.10 -28.50 11.92
C TRP A 181 -28.72 -29.81 11.22
N MET A 182 -28.03 -29.75 10.09
CA MET A 182 -27.78 -30.93 9.24
C MET A 182 -26.38 -31.54 9.39
N HIS A 183 -25.41 -30.82 9.97
CA HIS A 183 -24.04 -31.32 10.11
C HIS A 183 -23.80 -32.05 11.44
N ASN A 184 -23.25 -33.26 11.35
CA ASN A 184 -22.70 -34.04 12.48
C ASN A 184 -21.37 -34.74 12.14
N GLY A 185 -20.72 -34.34 11.04
CA GLY A 185 -19.38 -34.79 10.70
C GLY A 185 -18.29 -33.95 11.38
N SER A 186 -17.18 -33.72 10.68
CA SER A 186 -15.99 -33.11 11.28
C SER A 186 -16.23 -31.68 11.80
N ALA A 187 -15.95 -31.46 13.08
CA ALA A 187 -16.02 -30.16 13.76
C ALA A 187 -15.03 -29.12 13.18
N ASN A 188 -13.99 -29.56 12.47
CA ASN A 188 -13.04 -28.66 11.79
C ASN A 188 -13.62 -28.00 10.54
N ILE A 189 -14.66 -28.56 9.93
CA ILE A 189 -15.28 -27.95 8.75
C ILE A 189 -15.89 -26.60 9.20
N PRO A 190 -15.47 -25.46 8.65
CA PRO A 190 -15.92 -24.16 9.13
C PRO A 190 -17.42 -23.96 8.94
N SER A 191 -17.99 -22.99 9.68
CA SER A 191 -19.42 -22.68 9.59
C SER A 191 -19.82 -21.96 8.29
N LEU A 192 -18.84 -21.43 7.58
CA LEU A 192 -19.01 -20.67 6.35
C LEU A 192 -17.71 -20.70 5.53
N TYR A 193 -17.82 -20.99 4.24
CA TYR A 193 -16.83 -20.56 3.25
C TYR A 193 -17.38 -19.33 2.51
N TRP A 194 -16.57 -18.29 2.35
CA TRP A 194 -17.05 -17.04 1.72
C TRP A 194 -16.04 -16.48 0.73
N ALA A 195 -16.47 -16.32 -0.52
CA ALA A 195 -15.74 -15.63 -1.56
C ALA A 195 -16.39 -14.27 -1.80
N GLU A 196 -15.81 -13.21 -1.22
CA GLU A 196 -16.32 -11.84 -1.37
C GLU A 196 -16.17 -11.34 -2.81
N GLU A 197 -15.01 -11.64 -3.41
CA GLU A 197 -14.69 -11.34 -4.81
C GLU A 197 -14.54 -12.65 -5.61
N ARG A 198 -14.72 -12.60 -6.94
CA ARG A 198 -14.57 -13.80 -7.79
C ARG A 198 -13.18 -14.47 -7.66
N GLY A 199 -12.14 -13.67 -7.45
CA GLY A 199 -10.77 -14.17 -7.27
C GLY A 199 -10.53 -14.93 -5.96
N ASP A 200 -11.47 -14.92 -5.02
CA ASP A 200 -11.36 -15.65 -3.76
C ASP A 200 -11.94 -17.08 -3.86
N LEU A 201 -12.72 -17.38 -4.91
CA LEU A 201 -13.38 -18.68 -5.10
C LEU A 201 -12.39 -19.84 -5.13
N GLU A 202 -11.28 -19.71 -5.85
CA GLU A 202 -10.26 -20.76 -5.93
C GLU A 202 -9.67 -21.11 -4.56
N VAL A 203 -9.44 -20.11 -3.72
CA VAL A 203 -8.93 -20.30 -2.35
C VAL A 203 -9.94 -21.08 -1.52
N GLN A 204 -11.24 -20.74 -1.62
CA GLN A 204 -12.29 -21.45 -0.89
C GLN A 204 -12.47 -22.90 -1.39
N PHE A 205 -12.44 -23.12 -2.71
CA PHE A 205 -12.50 -24.48 -3.26
C PHE A 205 -11.27 -25.32 -2.90
N SER A 206 -10.08 -24.73 -2.87
CA SER A 206 -8.88 -25.41 -2.39
C SER A 206 -9.03 -25.80 -0.92
N ALA A 207 -9.58 -24.93 -0.07
CA ALA A 207 -9.81 -25.24 1.34
C ALA A 207 -10.80 -26.39 1.52
N ILE A 208 -11.95 -26.36 0.82
CA ILE A 208 -12.92 -27.47 0.82
C ILE A 208 -12.26 -28.76 0.30
N GLY A 209 -11.47 -28.66 -0.76
CA GLY A 209 -10.75 -29.79 -1.32
C GLY A 209 -9.80 -30.42 -0.32
N ASN A 210 -9.10 -29.64 0.50
CA ASN A 210 -8.20 -30.16 1.52
C ASN A 210 -8.95 -30.95 2.60
N GLU A 211 -10.12 -30.49 3.02
CA GLU A 211 -11.00 -31.26 3.93
C GLU A 211 -11.43 -32.60 3.32
N LEU A 212 -11.75 -32.64 2.03
CA LEU A 212 -12.15 -33.89 1.37
C LEU A 212 -11.00 -34.89 1.26
N SER A 213 -9.75 -34.43 1.16
CA SER A 213 -8.57 -35.30 1.12
C SER A 213 -8.41 -36.13 2.41
N ALA A 214 -8.99 -35.70 3.53
CA ALA A 214 -8.92 -36.41 4.81
C ALA A 214 -9.73 -37.72 4.83
N GLY A 215 -10.68 -37.89 3.89
CA GLY A 215 -11.51 -39.07 3.77
C GLY A 215 -12.69 -39.11 4.76
N SER A 216 -13.59 -40.07 4.56
CA SER A 216 -14.78 -40.29 5.41
C SER A 216 -14.57 -41.55 6.26
N VAL A 217 -13.84 -41.40 7.36
CA VAL A 217 -13.55 -42.50 8.31
C VAL A 217 -14.11 -42.14 9.68
N SER A 218 -14.80 -43.08 10.32
CA SER A 218 -15.24 -42.92 11.71
C SER A 218 -14.22 -43.58 12.62
N LEU A 219 -13.61 -42.80 13.50
CA LEU A 219 -12.67 -43.30 14.50
C LEU A 219 -13.37 -43.38 15.86
N THR A 220 -13.15 -44.46 16.60
CA THR A 220 -13.70 -44.62 17.96
C THR A 220 -12.58 -44.89 18.96
N LEU A 221 -12.54 -44.12 20.04
CA LEU A 221 -11.63 -44.30 21.17
C LEU A 221 -12.30 -45.11 22.29
N ASN A 222 -11.52 -45.94 22.99
CA ASN A 222 -11.98 -46.66 24.19
C ASN A 222 -12.25 -45.74 25.40
N HIS A 223 -11.68 -44.53 25.39
CA HIS A 223 -11.87 -43.52 26.43
C HIS A 223 -12.52 -42.27 25.81
N LYS A 224 -13.54 -41.72 26.49
CA LYS A 224 -14.33 -40.62 25.95
C LYS A 224 -13.66 -39.27 26.25
N GLY A 225 -13.55 -38.42 25.24
CA GLY A 225 -13.06 -37.05 25.36
C GLY A 225 -14.13 -36.02 25.02
N TYR A 226 -13.79 -34.74 25.07
CA TYR A 226 -14.68 -33.63 24.77
C TYR A 226 -14.25 -32.92 23.48
N ILE A 227 -15.13 -32.84 22.48
CA ILE A 227 -14.90 -31.96 21.31
C ILE A 227 -14.93 -30.49 21.75
N LEU A 228 -15.79 -30.18 22.72
CA LEU A 228 -15.90 -28.90 23.39
C LEU A 228 -15.92 -29.12 24.92
N PRO A 229 -14.99 -28.54 25.69
CA PRO A 229 -15.00 -28.64 27.16
C PRO A 229 -16.34 -28.21 27.75
N GLY A 230 -16.84 -28.96 28.75
CA GLY A 230 -18.15 -28.68 29.39
C GLY A 230 -19.38 -29.18 28.61
N THR A 231 -19.18 -29.99 27.57
CA THR A 231 -20.27 -30.69 26.86
C THR A 231 -20.25 -32.20 27.12
N ASP A 232 -21.17 -32.94 26.50
CA ASP A 232 -21.19 -34.41 26.61
C ASP A 232 -19.94 -35.02 25.97
N SER A 233 -19.30 -35.97 26.66
CA SER A 233 -18.12 -36.64 26.14
C SER A 233 -18.46 -37.65 25.04
N THR A 234 -17.59 -37.77 24.04
CA THR A 234 -17.71 -38.66 22.90
C THR A 234 -16.52 -39.60 22.78
N ALA A 235 -16.79 -40.81 22.31
CA ALA A 235 -15.77 -41.75 21.86
C ALA A 235 -15.49 -41.63 20.36
N ALA A 236 -16.46 -41.10 19.59
CA ALA A 236 -16.35 -40.95 18.14
C ALA A 236 -15.61 -39.65 17.80
N ILE A 237 -14.65 -39.76 16.88
CA ILE A 237 -13.83 -38.66 16.37
C ILE A 237 -13.60 -38.79 14.86
N ASN A 238 -13.44 -37.65 14.18
CA ASN A 238 -13.09 -37.55 12.78
C ASN A 238 -11.63 -37.13 12.58
N PRO A 239 -11.01 -37.48 11.44
CA PRO A 239 -9.70 -36.96 11.04
C PRO A 239 -9.61 -35.43 11.15
N GLY A 240 -8.46 -34.95 11.63
CA GLY A 240 -8.18 -33.54 11.85
C GLY A 240 -8.68 -32.97 13.19
N GLU A 241 -9.70 -33.56 13.81
CA GLU A 241 -10.35 -32.97 15.01
C GLU A 241 -9.44 -32.95 16.25
N TRP A 242 -9.77 -32.03 17.15
CA TRP A 242 -9.19 -31.88 18.47
C TRP A 242 -10.12 -32.45 19.55
N LEU A 243 -9.58 -33.29 20.45
CA LEU A 243 -10.25 -33.68 21.70
C LEU A 243 -9.56 -33.08 22.90
N TYR A 244 -10.37 -32.67 23.87
CA TYR A 244 -9.94 -32.28 25.19
C TYR A 244 -10.25 -33.37 26.20
N PHE A 245 -9.29 -33.64 27.09
CA PHE A 245 -9.46 -34.47 28.28
C PHE A 245 -9.06 -33.65 29.51
N THR A 246 -9.82 -33.82 30.58
CA THR A 246 -9.58 -33.15 31.87
C THR A 246 -8.36 -33.69 32.60
N GLU A 247 -7.93 -34.89 32.23
CA GLU A 247 -6.80 -35.60 32.79
C GLU A 247 -5.49 -35.11 32.17
N ALA A 248 -4.45 -35.01 33.00
CA ALA A 248 -3.08 -34.80 32.53
C ALA A 248 -2.59 -36.01 31.69
N PRO A 249 -1.67 -35.83 30.73
CA PRO A 249 -1.19 -36.91 29.87
C PRO A 249 -0.68 -38.13 30.64
N ASP A 250 0.03 -37.91 31.76
CA ASP A 250 0.57 -38.99 32.62
C ASP A 250 -0.52 -39.82 33.33
N ASN A 251 -1.73 -39.28 33.45
CA ASN A 251 -2.87 -39.94 34.08
C ASN A 251 -3.87 -40.50 33.05
N MET A 252 -3.60 -40.35 31.76
CA MET A 252 -4.47 -40.86 30.70
C MET A 252 -4.42 -42.39 30.66
N PRO A 253 -5.56 -43.07 30.54
CA PRO A 253 -5.57 -44.51 30.26
C PRO A 253 -4.98 -44.77 28.87
N GLU A 254 -4.51 -46.00 28.64
CA GLU A 254 -4.07 -46.43 27.31
C GLU A 254 -5.21 -46.22 26.30
N LEU A 255 -4.95 -45.38 25.30
CA LEU A 255 -5.92 -45.06 24.27
C LEU A 255 -5.84 -46.08 23.14
N ILE A 256 -6.97 -46.73 22.90
CA ILE A 256 -7.13 -47.73 21.85
C ILE A 256 -8.06 -47.15 20.79
N LEU A 257 -7.54 -47.00 19.58
CA LEU A 257 -8.26 -46.58 18.39
C LEU A 257 -8.91 -47.78 17.72
N ARG A 258 -10.19 -47.64 17.37
CA ARG A 258 -10.89 -48.55 16.45
C ARG A 258 -11.31 -47.78 15.22
N VAL A 259 -10.94 -48.30 14.06
CA VAL A 259 -11.33 -47.78 12.75
C VAL A 259 -12.39 -48.74 12.20
N ASP A 260 -13.65 -48.35 12.24
CA ASP A 260 -14.78 -49.23 11.85
C ASP A 260 -14.70 -50.65 12.46
N GLU A 261 -14.64 -51.71 11.63
CA GLU A 261 -14.54 -53.13 12.02
C GLU A 261 -13.09 -53.65 12.11
N GLU A 262 -12.08 -52.78 12.00
CA GLU A 262 -10.67 -53.19 12.08
C GLU A 262 -10.24 -53.56 13.51
N GLU A 263 -9.11 -54.28 13.61
CA GLU A 263 -8.55 -54.62 14.91
C GLU A 263 -8.17 -53.36 15.71
N PRO A 264 -8.41 -53.35 17.03
CA PRO A 264 -8.08 -52.20 17.86
C PRO A 264 -6.57 -51.95 17.87
N GLN A 265 -6.16 -50.70 17.60
CA GLN A 265 -4.75 -50.30 17.58
C GLN A 265 -4.45 -49.41 18.79
N PRO A 266 -3.44 -49.75 19.62
CA PRO A 266 -3.00 -48.87 20.69
C PRO A 266 -2.31 -47.63 20.11
N LEU A 267 -2.63 -46.45 20.65
CA LEU A 267 -2.00 -45.20 20.28
C LEU A 267 -0.72 -44.98 21.10
N SER A 268 0.38 -44.63 20.43
CA SER A 268 1.58 -44.19 21.12
C SER A 268 1.39 -42.75 21.57
N ILE A 269 1.46 -42.52 22.88
CA ILE A 269 1.38 -41.18 23.47
C ILE A 269 2.80 -40.58 23.47
N GLN A 270 3.05 -39.67 22.55
CA GLN A 270 4.20 -38.75 22.62
C GLN A 270 3.68 -37.36 22.93
N THR A 271 3.91 -36.92 24.16
CA THR A 271 3.42 -35.64 24.66
C THR A 271 4.32 -34.49 24.21
N GLN A 272 3.72 -33.47 23.61
CA GLN A 272 4.33 -32.22 23.21
C GLN A 272 3.73 -31.06 24.03
N MET A 273 4.40 -29.91 24.04
CA MET A 273 3.83 -28.69 24.62
C MET A 273 3.06 -27.91 23.55
N ILE A 274 1.85 -27.46 23.86
CA ILE A 274 1.10 -26.59 22.95
C ILE A 274 1.77 -25.22 22.79
N THR A 275 1.73 -24.65 21.59
CA THR A 275 2.15 -23.27 21.31
C THR A 275 0.95 -22.32 21.25
N MET A 276 1.17 -21.02 21.44
CA MET A 276 0.11 -20.02 21.33
C MET A 276 -0.51 -19.97 19.92
N SER A 277 0.31 -20.05 18.87
CA SER A 277 -0.18 -20.05 17.48
C SER A 277 -1.09 -21.24 17.23
N LEU A 278 -0.68 -22.45 17.61
CA LEU A 278 -1.48 -23.65 17.42
C LEU A 278 -2.81 -23.61 18.21
N LEU A 279 -2.79 -23.07 19.43
CA LEU A 279 -4.00 -22.85 20.22
C LEU A 279 -4.98 -21.88 19.52
N LEU A 280 -4.49 -20.72 19.07
CA LEU A 280 -5.30 -19.68 18.44
C LEU A 280 -5.76 -20.04 17.03
N ASP A 281 -4.92 -20.72 16.26
CA ASP A 281 -5.17 -20.99 14.85
C ASP A 281 -5.93 -22.30 14.65
N GLN A 282 -5.80 -23.32 15.52
CA GLN A 282 -6.42 -24.64 15.28
C GLN A 282 -7.47 -25.01 16.32
N VAL A 283 -7.14 -24.93 17.62
CA VAL A 283 -8.04 -25.40 18.69
C VAL A 283 -9.24 -24.48 18.86
N TYR A 284 -8.99 -23.17 18.97
CA TYR A 284 -10.04 -22.19 19.22
C TYR A 284 -11.08 -22.09 18.11
N PRO A 285 -10.70 -22.11 16.82
CA PRO A 285 -11.69 -22.11 15.74
C PRO A 285 -12.64 -23.30 15.79
N GLN A 286 -12.14 -24.51 16.10
CA GLN A 286 -13.00 -25.68 16.28
C GLN A 286 -13.97 -25.48 17.45
N TRP A 287 -13.47 -25.08 18.62
CA TRP A 287 -14.33 -24.84 19.79
C TRP A 287 -15.38 -23.75 19.52
N ASN A 288 -15.00 -22.66 18.86
CA ASN A 288 -15.93 -21.60 18.44
C ASN A 288 -16.99 -22.10 17.46
N ALA A 289 -16.62 -22.96 16.49
CA ALA A 289 -17.57 -23.53 15.54
C ALA A 289 -18.63 -24.39 16.26
N VAL A 290 -18.21 -25.20 17.24
CA VAL A 290 -19.13 -26.04 18.03
C VAL A 290 -20.01 -25.18 18.96
N LEU A 291 -19.44 -24.16 19.62
CA LEU A 291 -20.21 -23.20 20.43
C LEU A 291 -21.29 -22.51 19.60
N LEU A 292 -20.94 -22.04 18.38
CA LEU A 292 -21.87 -21.42 17.45
C LEU A 292 -23.00 -22.37 17.05
N GLN A 293 -22.66 -23.62 16.72
CA GLN A 293 -23.65 -24.65 16.37
C GLN A 293 -24.63 -24.92 17.54
N ARG A 294 -24.12 -25.03 18.77
CA ARG A 294 -24.96 -25.23 19.96
C ARG A 294 -25.87 -24.03 20.21
N HIS A 295 -25.33 -22.82 20.13
CA HIS A 295 -26.10 -21.58 20.30
C HIS A 295 -27.26 -21.50 19.29
N ARG A 296 -27.00 -21.82 18.00
CA ARG A 296 -28.02 -21.79 16.94
C ARG A 296 -29.08 -22.87 17.09
N LYS A 297 -28.72 -24.04 17.60
CA LYS A 297 -29.67 -25.09 18.03
C LYS A 297 -30.44 -24.73 19.30
N LYS A 298 -30.17 -23.59 19.94
CA LYS A 298 -30.72 -23.20 21.25
C LYS A 298 -30.41 -24.22 22.35
N LEU A 299 -29.28 -24.90 22.25
CA LEU A 299 -28.75 -25.76 23.30
C LEU A 299 -27.98 -24.93 24.33
N SER A 300 -27.79 -25.48 25.53
CA SER A 300 -26.96 -24.85 26.56
C SER A 300 -25.53 -24.65 26.04
N VAL A 301 -25.00 -23.44 26.19
CA VAL A 301 -23.64 -23.07 25.84
C VAL A 301 -22.81 -23.05 27.13
N PRO A 302 -21.83 -23.93 27.31
CA PRO A 302 -21.00 -23.96 28.51
C PRO A 302 -20.10 -22.72 28.55
N MET A 303 -20.40 -21.78 29.45
CA MET A 303 -19.60 -20.55 29.57
C MET A 303 -18.21 -20.85 30.13
N GLU A 304 -18.07 -21.95 30.88
CA GLU A 304 -16.81 -22.42 31.45
C GLU A 304 -15.76 -22.72 30.37
N THR A 305 -16.18 -22.98 29.12
CA THR A 305 -15.24 -23.12 28.00
C THR A 305 -14.47 -21.83 27.74
N PHE A 306 -15.11 -20.65 27.84
CA PHE A 306 -14.43 -19.38 27.65
C PHE A 306 -13.44 -19.11 28.77
N ASP A 307 -13.79 -19.48 30.01
CA ASP A 307 -12.90 -19.36 31.16
C ASP A 307 -11.68 -20.27 30.99
N LEU A 308 -11.87 -21.51 30.53
CA LEU A 308 -10.77 -22.41 30.22
C LEU A 308 -9.90 -21.87 29.08
N MET A 309 -10.48 -21.38 27.98
CA MET A 309 -9.73 -20.73 26.91
C MET A 309 -8.83 -19.63 27.47
N ASP A 310 -9.39 -18.72 28.27
CA ASP A 310 -8.67 -17.60 28.89
C ASP A 310 -7.55 -18.08 29.80
N SER A 311 -7.83 -19.03 30.68
CA SER A 311 -6.84 -19.61 31.56
C SER A 311 -5.69 -20.30 30.82
N LEU A 312 -5.97 -21.05 29.73
CA LEU A 312 -4.93 -21.69 28.90
C LEU A 312 -4.06 -20.64 28.20
N PHE A 313 -4.66 -19.57 27.66
CA PHE A 313 -3.92 -18.52 26.97
C PHE A 313 -3.06 -17.71 27.93
N ILE A 314 -3.60 -17.32 29.09
CA ILE A 314 -2.88 -16.58 30.14
C ILE A 314 -1.65 -17.36 30.59
N TYR A 315 -1.78 -18.68 30.83
CA TYR A 315 -0.65 -19.52 31.20
C TYR A 315 0.47 -19.50 30.14
N LEU A 316 0.11 -19.63 28.85
CA LEU A 316 1.10 -19.58 27.77
C LEU A 316 1.77 -18.21 27.64
N VAL A 317 1.03 -17.13 27.85
CA VAL A 317 1.54 -15.76 27.88
C VAL A 317 2.56 -15.59 29.02
N GLU A 318 2.22 -16.02 30.22
CA GLU A 318 3.12 -15.95 31.38
C GLU A 318 4.38 -16.79 31.17
N LYS A 319 4.23 -18.01 30.64
CA LYS A 319 5.35 -18.86 30.26
C LYS A 319 6.24 -18.18 29.23
N MET A 320 5.69 -17.56 28.19
CA MET A 320 6.50 -16.86 27.20
C MET A 320 7.20 -15.62 27.80
N LYS A 321 6.49 -14.84 28.63
CA LYS A 321 7.06 -13.69 29.34
C LYS A 321 8.23 -14.10 30.25
N SER A 322 8.20 -15.29 30.85
CA SER A 322 9.30 -15.80 31.67
C SER A 322 10.58 -16.16 30.89
N VAL A 323 10.44 -16.45 29.59
CA VAL A 323 11.57 -16.79 28.69
C VAL A 323 12.13 -15.55 27.99
N ILE A 324 11.30 -14.52 27.82
CA ILE A 324 11.68 -13.24 27.25
C ILE A 324 12.53 -12.45 28.26
N SER A 325 13.82 -12.29 28.00
CA SER A 325 14.69 -11.43 28.81
C SER A 325 14.55 -9.95 28.43
N ASP A 326 15.16 -9.08 29.23
CA ASP A 326 15.24 -7.63 28.96
C ASP A 326 16.31 -7.26 27.92
N GLU A 327 17.04 -8.23 27.39
CA GLU A 327 18.06 -7.98 26.36
C GLU A 327 17.41 -7.50 25.04
N ASN A 328 18.17 -6.72 24.27
CA ASN A 328 17.71 -6.14 23.02
C ASN A 328 18.28 -6.90 21.80
N THR A 329 18.17 -8.23 21.81
CA THR A 329 18.53 -9.08 20.66
C THR A 329 17.39 -9.13 19.65
N ILE A 330 17.68 -9.52 18.41
CA ILE A 330 16.65 -9.62 17.38
C ILE A 330 15.58 -10.66 17.78
N LYS A 331 16.03 -11.79 18.32
CA LYS A 331 15.16 -12.91 18.74
C LYS A 331 14.18 -12.51 19.84
N ILE A 332 14.64 -11.73 20.81
CA ILE A 332 13.77 -11.23 21.89
C ILE A 332 12.77 -10.21 21.38
N ARG A 333 13.19 -9.29 20.48
CA ARG A 333 12.26 -8.35 19.84
C ARG A 333 11.17 -9.07 19.05
N LEU A 334 11.54 -10.14 18.34
CA LEU A 334 10.59 -11.00 17.64
C LEU A 334 9.64 -11.69 18.62
N ALA A 335 10.15 -12.32 19.68
CA ALA A 335 9.32 -12.96 20.69
C ALA A 335 8.33 -11.99 21.35
N LYS A 336 8.76 -10.77 21.71
CA LYS A 336 7.90 -9.71 22.25
C LYS A 336 6.80 -9.31 21.27
N LYS A 337 7.13 -9.17 19.99
CA LYS A 337 6.16 -8.80 18.95
C LYS A 337 5.19 -9.94 18.63
N HIS A 338 5.67 -11.17 18.54
CA HIS A 338 4.85 -12.36 18.35
C HIS A 338 3.86 -12.50 19.52
N LEU A 339 4.34 -12.38 20.76
CA LEU A 339 3.51 -12.36 21.96
C LEU A 339 2.39 -11.32 21.89
N LYS A 340 2.72 -10.06 21.58
CA LYS A 340 1.74 -8.98 21.46
C LYS A 340 0.73 -9.21 20.31
N THR A 341 1.18 -9.79 19.21
CA THR A 341 0.33 -10.16 18.07
C THR A 341 -0.64 -11.26 18.48
N CYS A 342 -0.18 -12.26 19.23
CA CYS A 342 -1.00 -13.32 19.81
C CYS A 342 -1.99 -12.75 20.84
N GLU A 343 -1.57 -11.88 21.76
CA GLU A 343 -2.46 -11.21 22.74
C GLU A 343 -3.57 -10.41 22.02
N THR A 344 -3.23 -9.66 20.97
CA THR A 344 -4.21 -8.88 20.18
C THR A 344 -5.16 -9.79 19.40
N SER A 345 -4.62 -10.86 18.79
CA SER A 345 -5.41 -11.86 18.05
C SER A 345 -6.37 -12.58 18.99
N TYR A 346 -5.88 -13.00 20.16
CA TYR A 346 -6.66 -13.62 21.22
C TYR A 346 -7.81 -12.72 21.69
N ALA A 347 -7.50 -11.47 22.07
CA ALA A 347 -8.51 -10.52 22.52
C ALA A 347 -9.57 -10.27 21.43
N THR A 348 -9.15 -10.20 20.16
CA THR A 348 -10.06 -10.06 19.03
C THR A 348 -10.95 -11.28 18.85
N LEU A 349 -10.37 -12.48 18.84
CA LEU A 349 -11.08 -13.76 18.74
C LEU A 349 -12.10 -13.92 19.87
N MET A 350 -11.66 -13.74 21.12
CA MET A 350 -12.51 -13.88 22.31
C MET A 350 -13.69 -12.90 22.31
N ASN A 351 -13.44 -11.63 22.01
CA ASN A 351 -14.50 -10.62 21.91
C ASN A 351 -15.49 -10.94 20.78
N GLN A 352 -15.01 -11.37 19.62
CA GLN A 352 -15.87 -11.72 18.49
C GLN A 352 -16.69 -12.98 18.79
N SER A 353 -16.11 -14.02 19.39
CA SER A 353 -16.84 -15.22 19.80
C SER A 353 -17.95 -14.91 20.79
N LYS A 354 -17.66 -14.15 21.85
CA LYS A 354 -18.67 -13.70 22.83
C LYS A 354 -19.76 -12.83 22.20
N THR A 355 -19.41 -11.99 21.22
CA THR A 355 -20.38 -11.18 20.47
C THR A 355 -21.32 -12.06 19.64
N VAL A 356 -20.80 -13.05 18.93
CA VAL A 356 -21.58 -13.95 18.06
C VAL A 356 -22.46 -14.90 18.88
N ILE A 357 -22.01 -15.32 20.07
CA ILE A 357 -22.69 -16.30 20.95
C ILE A 357 -23.63 -15.63 21.97
N GLY A 358 -23.49 -14.33 22.25
CA GLY A 358 -24.58 -13.52 22.80
C GLY A 358 -24.34 -12.78 24.11
N ILE A 359 -23.21 -12.09 24.30
CA ILE A 359 -23.02 -11.29 25.54
C ILE A 359 -23.14 -9.78 25.30
N GLU A 360 -22.70 -9.22 24.17
CA GLU A 360 -22.86 -7.78 23.88
C GLU A 360 -22.98 -7.51 22.37
N GLY A 361 -24.09 -6.91 21.95
CA GLY A 361 -24.22 -6.28 20.63
C GLY A 361 -25.22 -6.93 19.66
N LYS A 362 -26.22 -6.15 19.24
CA LYS A 362 -27.02 -6.47 18.05
C LYS A 362 -26.12 -6.32 16.83
N ILE A 363 -25.73 -7.41 16.20
CA ILE A 363 -25.05 -7.36 14.89
C ILE A 363 -26.06 -6.76 13.88
N LEU A 364 -25.68 -5.66 13.22
CA LEU A 364 -26.61 -4.84 12.42
C LEU A 364 -26.73 -5.30 10.96
N ASN A 365 -25.76 -6.07 10.43
CA ASN A 365 -25.67 -6.48 9.03
C ASN A 365 -25.08 -7.91 8.87
N GLU A 366 -25.54 -8.67 7.87
CA GLU A 366 -25.06 -10.01 7.53
C GLU A 366 -23.58 -10.05 7.12
N ASN A 367 -23.06 -9.01 6.47
CA ASN A 367 -21.63 -8.94 6.12
C ASN A 367 -20.75 -8.82 7.38
N GLU A 368 -21.19 -8.05 8.37
CA GLU A 368 -20.48 -7.91 9.65
C GLU A 368 -20.49 -9.26 10.42
N LEU A 369 -21.61 -9.99 10.35
CA LEU A 369 -21.70 -11.34 10.89
C LEU A 369 -20.75 -12.31 10.18
N ALA A 370 -20.69 -12.27 8.84
CA ALA A 370 -19.80 -13.11 8.05
C ALA A 370 -18.34 -12.87 8.44
N GLU A 371 -17.91 -11.62 8.49
CA GLU A 371 -16.55 -11.27 8.85
C GLU A 371 -16.18 -11.73 10.25
N LYS A 372 -17.06 -11.55 11.24
CA LYS A 372 -16.82 -12.00 12.61
C LYS A 372 -16.69 -13.52 12.66
N ILE A 373 -17.58 -14.26 12.01
CA ILE A 373 -17.55 -15.73 11.98
C ILE A 373 -16.30 -16.23 11.29
N LEU A 374 -15.95 -15.69 10.13
CA LEU A 374 -14.75 -16.09 9.40
C LEU A 374 -13.49 -15.82 10.22
N LYS A 375 -13.42 -14.66 10.91
CA LYS A 375 -12.31 -14.36 11.82
C LYS A 375 -12.23 -15.34 12.99
N THR A 376 -13.35 -15.87 13.49
CA THR A 376 -13.36 -16.78 14.66
C THR A 376 -13.32 -18.26 14.34
N THR A 377 -13.61 -18.67 13.10
CA THR A 377 -13.80 -20.09 12.72
C THR A 377 -12.97 -20.55 11.52
N VAL A 378 -12.18 -19.67 10.88
CA VAL A 378 -11.35 -20.03 9.71
C VAL A 378 -9.87 -19.73 9.97
N THR A 379 -9.04 -20.75 9.73
CA THR A 379 -7.56 -20.77 9.87
C THR A 379 -6.82 -19.86 8.87
N ASN A 380 -7.36 -19.68 7.66
CA ASN A 380 -6.70 -18.89 6.60
C ASN A 380 -7.06 -17.40 6.71
N ARG A 381 -6.20 -16.63 7.38
CA ARG A 381 -6.36 -15.20 7.61
C ARG A 381 -6.35 -14.41 6.28
N LYS A 382 -7.51 -13.82 5.96
CA LYS A 382 -7.78 -12.95 4.79
C LYS A 382 -6.84 -11.72 4.68
N TYR A 383 -6.15 -11.36 5.76
CA TYR A 383 -5.28 -10.18 5.83
C TYR A 383 -3.87 -10.40 5.25
N ASP A 384 -3.36 -11.64 5.18
CA ASP A 384 -2.03 -11.88 4.61
C ASP A 384 -2.07 -11.87 3.07
N LEU A 385 -3.15 -12.37 2.47
CA LEU A 385 -3.31 -12.53 1.02
C LEU A 385 -3.60 -11.22 0.26
N LYS A 386 -4.41 -10.30 0.80
CA LYS A 386 -4.66 -8.98 0.16
C LYS A 386 -3.40 -8.11 0.13
N THR A 387 -2.53 -8.29 1.13
CA THR A 387 -1.26 -7.58 1.29
C THR A 387 -0.17 -8.14 0.35
N LEU A 388 -0.28 -9.39 -0.10
CA LEU A 388 0.62 -10.03 -1.06
C LEU A 388 0.31 -9.71 -2.54
N LYS A 389 -0.95 -9.39 -2.88
CA LYS A 389 -1.40 -9.22 -4.28
C LYS A 389 -1.09 -7.85 -4.91
N MET A 390 -0.71 -6.84 -4.11
CA MET A 390 -0.48 -5.48 -4.63
C MET A 390 1.00 -5.28 -5.00
N ARG A 391 1.30 -5.37 -6.31
CA ARG A 391 2.58 -5.09 -7.01
C ARG A 391 3.75 -6.06 -6.77
N GLY A 392 3.73 -7.18 -7.50
CA GLY A 392 4.92 -7.72 -8.20
C GLY A 392 6.06 -8.36 -7.40
N HIS A 393 5.95 -8.53 -6.09
CA HIS A 393 6.93 -9.28 -5.28
C HIS A 393 6.19 -10.29 -4.39
N SER A 394 6.12 -11.52 -4.88
CA SER A 394 5.41 -12.63 -4.26
C SER A 394 6.14 -13.18 -3.02
N SER A 395 5.48 -14.06 -2.26
CA SER A 395 6.13 -14.81 -1.17
C SER A 395 7.33 -15.62 -1.67
N ASP A 396 7.23 -16.21 -2.87
CA ASP A 396 8.31 -17.00 -3.46
C ASP A 396 9.51 -16.11 -3.84
N ASP A 397 9.25 -14.92 -4.39
CA ASP A 397 10.30 -13.93 -4.68
C ASP A 397 11.00 -13.49 -3.39
N PHE A 398 10.25 -13.31 -2.30
CA PHE A 398 10.80 -12.99 -0.99
C PHE A 398 11.71 -14.11 -0.46
N LEU A 399 11.24 -15.36 -0.48
CA LEU A 399 12.05 -16.51 -0.05
C LEU A 399 13.34 -16.64 -0.89
N ALA A 400 13.24 -16.47 -2.20
CA ALA A 400 14.41 -16.50 -3.09
C ALA A 400 15.41 -15.36 -2.80
N ASP A 401 14.93 -14.16 -2.48
CA ASP A 401 15.77 -13.03 -2.11
C ASP A 401 16.41 -13.21 -0.73
N VAL A 402 15.71 -13.83 0.22
CA VAL A 402 16.23 -14.22 1.54
C VAL A 402 17.36 -15.23 1.40
N GLU A 403 17.19 -16.27 0.59
CA GLU A 403 18.25 -17.27 0.35
C GLU A 403 19.49 -16.66 -0.31
N LYS A 404 19.31 -15.77 -1.29
CA LYS A 404 20.44 -15.01 -1.88
C LYS A 404 21.16 -14.16 -0.84
N PHE A 405 20.41 -13.51 0.06
CA PHE A 405 20.99 -12.71 1.14
C PHE A 405 21.80 -13.57 2.11
N LYS A 406 21.25 -14.70 2.56
CA LYS A 406 21.93 -15.66 3.47
C LYS A 406 23.23 -16.18 2.87
N ASN A 407 23.21 -16.56 1.59
CA ASN A 407 24.40 -17.03 0.89
C ASN A 407 25.52 -15.99 0.86
N ILE A 408 25.18 -14.72 0.63
CA ILE A 408 26.15 -13.62 0.69
C ILE A 408 26.61 -13.39 2.13
N TYR A 409 25.70 -13.37 3.10
CA TYR A 409 26.02 -13.15 4.51
C TYR A 409 26.99 -14.22 5.03
N ASN A 410 26.74 -15.51 4.75
CA ASN A 410 27.63 -16.60 5.15
C ASN A 410 29.05 -16.45 4.61
N GLN A 411 29.23 -15.83 3.44
CA GLN A 411 30.56 -15.59 2.86
C GLN A 411 31.32 -14.45 3.55
N ILE A 412 30.64 -13.54 4.24
CA ILE A 412 31.25 -12.34 4.86
C ILE A 412 30.99 -12.26 6.37
N LYS A 413 30.37 -13.28 6.98
CA LYS A 413 29.94 -13.29 8.39
C LYS A 413 31.09 -13.03 9.36
N GLU A 414 32.23 -13.66 9.12
CA GLU A 414 33.41 -13.48 9.98
C GLU A 414 34.00 -12.08 9.83
N ASP A 415 33.99 -11.51 8.63
CA ASP A 415 34.39 -10.11 8.40
C ASP A 415 33.44 -9.14 9.14
N ILE A 416 32.13 -9.40 9.12
CA ILE A 416 31.13 -8.60 9.86
C ILE A 416 31.36 -8.65 11.37
N LYS A 417 31.65 -9.85 11.91
CA LYS A 417 31.97 -10.01 13.35
C LYS A 417 33.27 -9.31 13.75
N SER A 418 34.20 -9.15 12.81
CA SER A 418 35.47 -8.46 13.05
C SER A 418 35.37 -6.93 13.04
N LEU A 419 34.25 -6.38 12.55
CA LEU A 419 33.97 -4.95 12.62
C LEU A 419 33.83 -4.50 14.08
N HIS A 420 34.18 -3.25 14.37
CA HIS A 420 34.01 -2.69 15.70
C HIS A 420 32.55 -2.79 16.15
N THR A 421 32.32 -3.00 17.44
CA THR A 421 30.98 -2.92 18.00
C THR A 421 30.55 -1.45 18.07
N PRO A 422 29.38 -1.09 17.52
CA PRO A 422 28.89 0.28 17.54
C PRO A 422 28.85 0.88 18.95
N THR A 423 29.34 2.11 19.07
CA THR A 423 29.20 2.91 20.29
C THR A 423 27.74 3.39 20.47
N PRO A 424 27.33 3.83 21.67
CA PRO A 424 25.97 4.34 21.89
C PRO A 424 25.57 5.49 20.94
N ASP A 425 26.52 6.36 20.59
CA ASP A 425 26.29 7.48 19.66
C ASP A 425 26.09 7.02 18.20
N GLU A 426 26.51 5.79 17.86
CA GLU A 426 26.33 5.15 16.55
C GLU A 426 25.06 4.29 16.50
N CYS A 427 24.40 4.11 17.64
CA CYS A 427 23.14 3.38 17.76
C CYS A 427 21.94 4.33 17.61
N CYS A 428 20.76 3.75 17.41
CA CYS A 428 19.53 4.51 17.49
C CYS A 428 19.33 5.03 18.91
N MET A 429 19.28 6.35 19.09
CA MET A 429 19.16 6.97 20.43
C MET A 429 17.92 6.58 21.25
N ILE A 430 16.86 6.08 20.61
CA ILE A 430 15.64 5.65 21.30
C ILE A 430 15.75 4.17 21.72
N THR A 431 16.08 3.28 20.78
CA THR A 431 16.06 1.83 21.01
C THR A 431 17.41 1.25 21.40
N MET A 432 18.49 2.02 21.31
CA MET A 432 19.89 1.57 21.43
C MET A 432 20.25 0.40 20.50
N ALA A 433 19.48 0.19 19.42
CA ALA A 433 19.74 -0.82 18.41
C ALA A 433 20.48 -0.23 17.20
N SER A 434 21.21 -1.06 16.46
CA SER A 434 21.83 -0.66 15.19
C SER A 434 21.80 -1.77 14.15
N THR A 435 21.89 -1.41 12.87
CA THR A 435 21.98 -2.39 11.78
C THR A 435 23.20 -3.31 11.92
N LEU A 436 24.32 -2.78 12.41
CA LEU A 436 25.54 -3.58 12.58
C LEU A 436 25.43 -4.56 13.74
N LEU A 437 24.82 -4.15 14.86
CA LEU A 437 24.54 -5.06 15.99
C LEU A 437 23.64 -6.20 15.56
N ASP A 438 22.59 -5.91 14.78
CA ASP A 438 21.68 -6.93 14.27
C ASP A 438 22.41 -7.91 13.32
N LEU A 439 23.33 -7.43 12.49
CA LEU A 439 24.16 -8.28 11.64
C LEU A 439 25.24 -9.06 12.41
N GLN A 440 25.60 -8.65 13.62
CA GLN A 440 26.57 -9.34 14.48
C GLN A 440 25.90 -10.34 15.43
N ASP A 441 24.57 -10.32 15.54
CA ASP A 441 23.78 -11.21 16.39
C ASP A 441 24.00 -12.69 15.98
N PRO A 442 24.40 -13.58 16.92
CA PRO A 442 24.58 -15.00 16.64
C PRO A 442 23.35 -15.68 16.04
N ASP A 443 22.15 -15.22 16.43
CA ASP A 443 20.86 -15.80 16.04
C ASP A 443 20.31 -15.16 14.75
N PHE A 444 21.01 -14.19 14.15
CA PHE A 444 20.54 -13.46 12.96
C PHE A 444 20.03 -14.35 11.82
N LEU A 445 20.73 -15.46 11.54
CA LEU A 445 20.35 -16.40 10.48
C LEU A 445 19.14 -17.26 10.83
N GLU A 446 19.02 -17.69 12.08
CA GLU A 446 17.84 -18.43 12.58
C GLU A 446 16.61 -17.54 12.41
N VAL A 447 16.74 -16.28 12.83
CA VAL A 447 15.66 -15.31 12.81
C VAL A 447 15.27 -14.90 11.38
N LEU A 448 16.20 -14.88 10.41
CA LEU A 448 15.86 -14.70 8.99
C LEU A 448 15.03 -15.84 8.39
N ASN A 449 15.02 -17.04 8.98
CA ASN A 449 14.15 -18.15 8.56
C ASN A 449 12.72 -17.97 9.08
N GLU A 450 12.58 -17.47 10.31
CA GLU A 450 11.31 -17.34 11.01
C GLU A 450 10.48 -16.13 10.49
N TYR A 451 11.09 -15.17 9.77
CA TYR A 451 10.39 -13.97 9.34
C TYR A 451 9.61 -14.10 8.03
N ASN A 452 8.32 -13.72 8.09
CA ASN A 452 7.64 -13.24 6.89
C ASN A 452 8.10 -11.81 6.52
N LYS A 453 7.85 -11.41 5.26
CA LYS A 453 8.24 -10.11 4.71
C LYS A 453 7.90 -8.91 5.60
N PHE A 454 6.71 -8.87 6.19
CA PHE A 454 6.25 -7.73 6.99
C PHE A 454 6.84 -7.72 8.40
N GLU A 455 7.13 -8.90 8.93
CA GLU A 455 7.80 -9.01 10.21
C GLU A 455 9.24 -8.54 10.13
N LEU A 456 9.97 -8.98 9.11
CA LEU A 456 11.34 -8.53 8.85
C LEU A 456 11.41 -7.01 8.78
N LEU A 457 10.53 -6.39 7.97
CA LEU A 457 10.49 -4.94 7.77
C LEU A 457 10.27 -4.13 9.07
N LYS A 458 9.62 -4.73 10.07
CA LYS A 458 9.27 -4.10 11.35
C LYS A 458 10.27 -4.42 12.48
N VAL A 459 11.05 -5.49 12.39
CA VAL A 459 11.89 -5.98 13.50
C VAL A 459 13.40 -5.89 13.21
N PHE A 460 13.82 -5.98 11.96
CA PHE A 460 15.23 -5.76 11.60
C PHE A 460 15.59 -4.29 11.76
N THR A 461 16.74 -3.94 12.35
CA THR A 461 17.11 -2.55 12.60
C THR A 461 17.79 -1.93 11.38
N MET A 462 17.17 -0.90 10.80
CA MET A 462 17.77 -0.01 9.81
C MET A 462 18.05 1.35 10.47
N THR A 463 19.29 1.55 10.90
CA THR A 463 19.75 2.83 11.45
C THR A 463 20.17 3.79 10.35
N GLY A 464 19.89 5.06 10.58
CA GLY A 464 20.35 6.11 9.68
C GLY A 464 19.88 7.49 10.10
N ILE A 465 19.88 8.40 9.13
CA ILE A 465 19.57 9.81 9.35
C ILE A 465 18.05 9.99 9.40
N PRO A 466 17.48 10.48 10.51
CA PRO A 466 16.06 10.77 10.60
C PRO A 466 15.70 12.07 9.89
N VAL A 467 14.72 11.98 8.99
CA VAL A 467 14.24 13.12 8.20
C VAL A 467 12.72 13.23 8.27
N TYR A 468 12.24 14.47 8.14
CA TYR A 468 10.83 14.72 7.88
C TYR A 468 10.62 14.94 6.39
N ALA A 469 9.99 13.95 5.74
CA ALA A 469 9.67 13.94 4.33
C ALA A 469 8.25 13.37 4.14
N PRO A 470 7.22 14.22 3.98
CA PRO A 470 5.86 13.75 3.69
C PRO A 470 5.87 12.91 2.41
N VAL A 471 5.43 11.66 2.49
CA VAL A 471 5.54 10.73 1.36
C VAL A 471 4.37 10.99 0.42
N ARG A 472 4.67 11.29 -0.85
CA ARG A 472 3.68 11.54 -1.90
C ARG A 472 3.74 10.44 -2.95
N ASP A 473 2.66 10.24 -3.69
CA ASP A 473 2.62 9.32 -4.84
C ASP A 473 3.76 9.58 -5.83
N SER A 474 4.11 10.86 -6.03
CA SER A 474 5.23 11.24 -6.91
C SER A 474 6.58 10.66 -6.46
N SER A 475 6.84 10.60 -5.15
CA SER A 475 8.07 10.00 -4.61
C SER A 475 8.06 8.48 -4.64
N GLN A 476 6.88 7.85 -4.65
CA GLN A 476 6.75 6.41 -4.84
C GLN A 476 6.95 5.98 -6.30
N ILE A 477 6.70 6.88 -7.25
CA ILE A 477 6.99 6.67 -8.69
C ILE A 477 8.44 7.04 -9.02
N ASN A 478 8.95 8.11 -8.39
CA ASN A 478 10.28 8.65 -8.63
C ASN A 478 10.91 9.11 -7.31
N PRO A 479 11.78 8.27 -6.69
CA PRO A 479 12.38 8.58 -5.40
C PRO A 479 13.25 9.84 -5.37
N TRP A 480 13.74 10.33 -6.52
CA TRP A 480 14.51 11.58 -6.57
C TRP A 480 13.69 12.85 -6.31
N THR A 481 12.36 12.71 -6.15
CA THR A 481 11.43 13.80 -5.82
C THR A 481 11.06 13.86 -4.34
N ILE A 482 11.69 13.03 -3.49
CA ILE A 482 11.49 13.06 -2.04
C ILE A 482 11.72 14.48 -1.49
N ASN A 483 10.71 15.00 -0.80
CA ASN A 483 10.70 16.37 -0.29
C ASN A 483 11.09 16.41 1.20
N ILE A 484 12.39 16.43 1.47
CA ILE A 484 12.92 16.56 2.83
C ILE A 484 12.70 17.99 3.33
N LYS A 485 11.77 18.18 4.28
CA LYS A 485 11.52 19.48 4.90
C LYS A 485 12.62 19.86 5.88
N HIS A 486 12.98 18.95 6.77
CA HIS A 486 14.10 19.11 7.71
C HIS A 486 14.73 17.76 8.07
N ILE A 487 15.91 17.83 8.66
CA ILE A 487 16.71 16.70 9.13
C ILE A 487 16.99 16.93 10.60
N LEU A 488 16.76 15.91 11.43
CA LEU A 488 17.02 16.01 12.87
C LEU A 488 18.52 16.16 13.14
N VAL A 489 18.85 16.77 14.27
CA VAL A 489 20.22 17.07 14.70
C VAL A 489 20.49 16.43 16.07
N THR A 490 21.74 16.51 16.53
CA THR A 490 22.18 15.98 17.84
C THR A 490 21.24 16.44 18.98
N PRO A 491 20.85 15.55 19.91
CA PRO A 491 21.33 14.17 20.07
C PRO A 491 20.70 13.16 19.09
N TYR A 492 19.59 13.47 18.42
CA TYR A 492 18.85 12.55 17.54
C TYR A 492 19.42 12.46 16.12
N ALA A 493 20.76 12.47 15.99
CA ALA A 493 21.42 12.44 14.69
C ALA A 493 21.28 11.08 13.98
N ILE A 494 21.10 9.99 14.75
CA ILE A 494 20.89 8.63 14.27
C ILE A 494 19.66 8.03 14.98
N LEU A 495 18.72 7.53 14.19
CA LEU A 495 17.54 6.81 14.66
C LEU A 495 17.30 5.55 13.80
N SER A 496 16.41 4.68 14.26
CA SER A 496 15.98 3.48 13.54
C SER A 496 14.52 3.56 13.14
N GLN A 497 14.14 2.81 12.11
CA GLN A 497 12.73 2.66 11.74
C GLN A 497 11.93 1.90 12.80
N ILE A 498 12.57 1.07 13.62
CA ILE A 498 11.92 0.38 14.75
C ILE A 498 11.41 1.40 15.77
N ALA A 499 12.15 2.49 16.02
CA ALA A 499 11.66 3.57 16.86
C ALA A 499 10.35 4.16 16.31
N ILE A 500 10.19 4.19 14.98
CA ILE A 500 8.96 4.64 14.34
C ILE A 500 7.80 3.70 14.61
N GLU A 501 8.01 2.41 14.39
CA GLU A 501 6.95 1.41 14.59
C GLU A 501 6.58 1.27 16.08
N SER A 502 7.55 1.33 16.99
CA SER A 502 7.31 1.21 18.44
C SER A 502 6.43 2.34 18.99
N CYS A 503 6.71 3.60 18.63
CA CYS A 503 5.90 4.73 19.12
C CYS A 503 4.46 4.73 18.58
N VAL A 504 4.26 4.23 17.35
CA VAL A 504 2.91 4.09 16.76
C VAL A 504 2.10 3.04 17.52
N GLU A 505 2.75 1.94 17.90
CA GLU A 505 2.10 0.87 18.65
C GLU A 505 1.66 1.30 20.07
N GLU A 506 2.38 2.22 20.72
CA GLU A 506 2.02 2.74 22.04
C GLU A 506 0.89 3.78 22.01
N CYS A 507 0.74 4.53 20.92
CA CYS A 507 -0.21 5.64 20.85
C CYS A 507 -1.67 5.23 20.54
N GLY A 508 -1.94 3.97 20.13
CA GLY A 508 -3.28 3.36 20.03
C GLY A 508 -4.29 4.02 19.07
N LYS A 509 -3.95 5.16 18.49
CA LYS A 509 -4.66 5.99 17.50
C LYS A 509 -3.51 6.57 16.66
N VAL A 510 -3.48 6.54 15.33
CA VAL A 510 -4.21 7.49 14.46
C VAL A 510 -4.19 7.00 13.00
N GLY A 511 -5.27 7.28 12.26
CA GLY A 511 -5.28 7.28 10.79
C GLY A 511 -4.57 8.50 10.18
N PHE A 512 -3.29 8.70 10.48
CA PHE A 512 -2.45 9.64 9.74
C PHE A 512 -1.81 8.89 8.56
N GLU A 513 -2.09 9.36 7.35
CA GLU A 513 -1.55 8.81 6.09
C GLU A 513 -0.01 8.84 6.03
N ASP A 514 0.64 9.64 6.87
CA ASP A 514 2.09 9.70 7.09
C ASP A 514 2.39 9.48 8.58
N LYS A 515 2.74 8.25 9.01
CA LYS A 515 3.17 7.94 10.40
C LYS A 515 4.37 8.80 10.81
N ASP A 516 4.15 9.90 11.50
CA ASP A 516 5.19 10.82 11.93
C ASP A 516 5.30 10.89 13.46
N ILE A 517 6.51 11.15 13.95
CA ILE A 517 6.83 11.21 15.36
C ILE A 517 7.45 12.55 15.67
N ILE A 518 7.02 13.14 16.78
CA ILE A 518 7.62 14.35 17.35
C ILE A 518 8.31 13.93 18.64
N VAL A 519 9.65 13.97 18.66
CA VAL A 519 10.44 13.52 19.82
C VAL A 519 10.27 14.45 21.01
N ASP A 520 10.24 15.77 20.76
CA ASP A 520 9.91 16.80 21.74
C ASP A 520 8.66 17.56 21.29
N ARG A 521 7.54 17.36 22.01
CA ARG A 521 6.24 17.97 21.70
C ARG A 521 6.27 19.50 21.69
N ASN A 522 7.27 20.13 22.31
CA ASN A 522 7.42 21.59 22.32
C ASN A 522 8.26 22.11 21.13
N ASN A 523 8.81 21.22 20.29
CA ASN A 523 9.69 21.59 19.19
C ASN A 523 9.35 20.82 17.90
N GLU A 524 8.61 21.47 16.99
CA GLU A 524 8.23 20.90 15.69
C GLU A 524 9.43 20.48 14.82
N ASN A 525 10.64 20.98 15.09
CA ASN A 525 11.85 20.60 14.36
C ASN A 525 12.41 19.23 14.79
N THR A 526 11.80 18.58 15.79
CA THR A 526 12.09 17.20 16.18
C THR A 526 11.16 16.18 15.52
N ARG A 527 10.38 16.63 14.53
CA ARG A 527 9.44 15.80 13.79
C ARG A 527 10.17 14.95 12.77
N PHE A 528 9.88 13.66 12.68
CA PHE A 528 10.43 12.81 11.61
C PHE A 528 9.45 11.70 11.26
N ASN A 529 9.52 11.22 10.04
CA ASN A 529 8.70 10.11 9.56
C ASN A 529 9.49 9.15 8.68
N VAL A 530 10.72 9.48 8.28
CA VAL A 530 11.55 8.66 7.39
C VAL A 530 12.93 8.49 7.99
N ILE A 531 13.50 7.28 7.84
CA ILE A 531 14.90 7.01 8.15
C ILE A 531 15.62 6.77 6.82
N VAL A 532 16.66 7.54 6.56
CA VAL A 532 17.56 7.33 5.42
C VAL A 532 18.73 6.50 5.91
N PRO A 533 18.80 5.19 5.61
CA PRO A 533 19.83 4.33 6.17
C PRO A 533 21.23 4.82 5.81
N THR A 534 22.16 4.69 6.74
CA THR A 534 23.58 5.02 6.48
C THR A 534 24.47 3.98 7.11
N ILE A 535 25.57 3.68 6.43
CA ILE A 535 26.56 2.70 6.88
C ILE A 535 27.83 3.46 7.28
N PRO A 536 28.40 3.19 8.47
CA PRO A 536 29.69 3.74 8.85
C PRO A 536 30.75 3.43 7.81
N ALA A 537 31.59 4.42 7.48
CA ALA A 537 32.56 4.30 6.38
C ALA A 537 33.43 3.04 6.47
N GLU A 538 33.84 2.67 7.69
CA GLU A 538 34.66 1.50 8.01
C GLU A 538 33.97 0.17 7.67
N ALA A 539 32.64 0.10 7.78
CA ALA A 539 31.84 -1.10 7.49
C ALA A 539 31.44 -1.23 6.01
N THR A 540 31.58 -0.16 5.22
CA THR A 540 31.06 -0.13 3.84
C THR A 540 31.69 -1.18 2.94
N ALA A 541 33.00 -1.41 3.03
CA ALA A 541 33.70 -2.38 2.18
C ALA A 541 33.18 -3.81 2.39
N VAL A 542 32.97 -4.21 3.64
CA VAL A 542 32.42 -5.52 4.02
C VAL A 542 30.96 -5.63 3.58
N LEU A 543 30.15 -4.63 3.89
CA LEU A 543 28.69 -4.68 3.66
C LEU A 543 28.27 -4.43 2.21
N LYS A 544 29.18 -3.99 1.33
CA LYS A 544 28.91 -3.67 -0.08
C LYS A 544 28.07 -4.72 -0.80
N ARG A 545 28.36 -6.01 -0.57
CA ARG A 545 27.66 -7.13 -1.23
C ARG A 545 26.23 -7.31 -0.70
N LEU A 546 26.00 -7.14 0.60
CA LEU A 546 24.66 -7.23 1.20
C LEU A 546 23.77 -6.06 0.81
N VAL A 547 24.32 -4.84 0.80
CA VAL A 547 23.61 -3.60 0.47
C VAL A 547 22.99 -3.63 -0.94
N ARG A 548 23.58 -4.43 -1.84
CA ARG A 548 23.14 -4.55 -3.24
C ARG A 548 22.09 -5.61 -3.48
N THR A 549 21.69 -6.37 -2.46
CA THR A 549 20.64 -7.37 -2.57
C THR A 549 19.26 -6.72 -2.70
N ASN A 550 18.31 -7.48 -3.23
CA ASN A 550 16.90 -7.08 -3.24
C ASN A 550 16.32 -7.01 -1.83
N LEU A 551 16.71 -7.92 -0.92
CA LEU A 551 16.26 -7.90 0.47
C LEU A 551 16.65 -6.60 1.17
N TYR A 552 17.90 -6.15 1.02
CA TYR A 552 18.33 -4.85 1.55
C TYR A 552 17.61 -3.69 0.85
N SER A 553 17.41 -3.77 -0.47
CA SER A 553 16.66 -2.75 -1.21
C SER A 553 15.22 -2.64 -0.74
N LEU A 554 14.56 -3.76 -0.42
CA LEU A 554 13.22 -3.83 0.17
C LEU A 554 13.20 -3.13 1.54
N MET A 555 14.13 -3.46 2.44
CA MET A 555 14.24 -2.83 3.76
C MET A 555 14.48 -1.32 3.66
N ALA A 556 15.43 -0.89 2.82
CA ALA A 556 15.72 0.52 2.61
C ALA A 556 14.53 1.27 1.98
N THR A 557 13.88 0.67 0.99
CA THR A 557 12.68 1.26 0.35
C THR A 557 11.56 1.45 1.36
N PHE A 558 11.32 0.46 2.23
CA PHE A 558 10.31 0.58 3.29
C PHE A 558 10.64 1.71 4.26
N CYS A 559 11.90 1.86 4.69
CA CYS A 559 12.32 2.95 5.57
C CYS A 559 12.08 4.35 4.97
N ILE A 560 12.20 4.46 3.64
CA ILE A 560 12.19 5.72 2.89
C ILE A 560 10.79 6.09 2.39
N LEU A 561 10.09 5.13 1.78
CA LEU A 561 8.79 5.33 1.11
C LEU A 561 7.62 4.84 1.96
N LYS A 562 7.87 4.19 3.11
CA LYS A 562 6.85 3.65 4.03
C LYS A 562 5.83 2.70 3.38
N ASN A 563 6.20 2.13 2.23
CA ASN A 563 5.35 1.23 1.48
C ASN A 563 6.03 -0.16 1.44
N PRO A 564 5.48 -1.18 2.14
CA PRO A 564 6.08 -2.51 2.18
C PRO A 564 5.91 -3.29 0.88
N HIS A 565 5.14 -2.75 -0.08
CA HIS A 565 4.85 -3.38 -1.36
C HIS A 565 5.77 -2.92 -2.50
N ILE A 566 6.61 -1.91 -2.27
CA ILE A 566 7.50 -1.37 -3.30
C ILE A 566 8.93 -1.80 -3.00
N ILE A 567 9.61 -2.32 -4.02
CA ILE A 567 11.06 -2.50 -4.04
C ILE A 567 11.60 -1.60 -5.13
N ASP A 568 12.28 -0.52 -4.74
CA ASP A 568 12.96 0.37 -5.69
C ASP A 568 14.45 0.43 -5.37
N VAL A 569 15.24 -0.20 -6.23
CA VAL A 569 16.70 -0.26 -6.11
C VAL A 569 17.39 1.11 -6.16
N ASN A 570 16.71 2.16 -6.61
CA ASN A 570 17.19 3.54 -6.64
C ASN A 570 16.69 4.38 -5.47
N ALA A 571 15.71 3.92 -4.69
CA ALA A 571 15.14 4.71 -3.59
C ALA A 571 16.19 5.12 -2.57
N HIS A 572 17.09 4.19 -2.21
CA HIS A 572 18.12 4.47 -1.23
C HIS A 572 19.14 5.51 -1.72
N ILE A 573 19.71 5.35 -2.91
CA ILE A 573 20.68 6.33 -3.44
C ILE A 573 20.06 7.70 -3.69
N ALA A 574 18.78 7.75 -4.09
CA ALA A 574 18.04 9.00 -4.23
C ALA A 574 17.86 9.70 -2.89
N ALA A 575 17.45 8.97 -1.85
CA ALA A 575 17.28 9.51 -0.51
C ALA A 575 18.61 10.00 0.09
N LEU A 576 19.72 9.29 -0.12
CA LEU A 576 21.07 9.73 0.25
C LEU A 576 21.41 11.07 -0.42
N GLY A 577 21.18 11.19 -1.73
CA GLY A 577 21.42 12.42 -2.49
C GLY A 577 20.54 13.60 -2.05
N CYS A 578 19.25 13.37 -1.83
CA CYS A 578 18.34 14.38 -1.30
C CYS A 578 18.76 14.87 0.10
N THR A 579 19.18 13.94 0.96
CA THR A 579 19.66 14.23 2.32
C THR A 579 20.99 14.98 2.29
N TRP A 580 21.88 14.62 1.36
CA TRP A 580 23.16 15.28 1.15
C TRP A 580 22.96 16.75 0.72
N VAL A 581 22.19 17.00 -0.34
CA VAL A 581 21.92 18.38 -0.82
C VAL A 581 21.32 19.23 0.29
N LYS A 582 20.37 18.67 1.05
CA LYS A 582 19.73 19.38 2.15
C LYS A 582 20.71 19.66 3.30
N SER A 583 21.63 18.74 3.59
CA SER A 583 22.65 18.90 4.63
C SER A 583 23.64 20.00 4.29
N ILE A 584 24.16 20.03 3.06
CA ILE A 584 25.10 21.09 2.64
C ILE A 584 24.41 22.46 2.56
N SER A 585 23.15 22.50 2.12
CA SER A 585 22.41 23.76 1.97
C SER A 585 22.06 24.41 3.32
N HIS A 586 21.79 23.60 4.36
CA HIS A 586 21.57 24.11 5.72
C HIS A 586 22.87 24.42 6.46
N HIS A 587 23.97 23.74 6.13
CA HIS A 587 25.27 23.90 6.79
C HIS A 587 26.39 24.02 5.74
N PRO A 588 26.57 25.24 5.18
CA PRO A 588 27.65 25.53 4.24
C PRO A 588 29.04 25.24 4.84
N PRO A 589 30.06 25.00 4.00
CA PRO A 589 31.41 24.61 4.45
C PRO A 589 32.02 25.50 5.54
N GLU A 590 31.79 26.82 5.44
CA GLU A 590 32.36 27.86 6.31
C GLU A 590 31.96 27.70 7.79
N ASN A 591 30.73 27.21 8.05
CA ASN A 591 30.14 27.14 9.39
C ASN A 591 29.64 25.73 9.74
N ARG A 592 30.22 24.68 9.16
CA ARG A 592 29.73 23.30 9.28
C ARG A 592 30.15 22.63 10.60
N PRO A 593 29.21 22.25 11.48
CA PRO A 593 29.51 21.53 12.72
C PRO A 593 30.12 20.14 12.46
N GLY A 594 30.86 19.60 13.45
CA GLY A 594 31.51 18.29 13.36
C GLY A 594 30.56 17.14 13.01
N TYR A 595 29.43 17.02 13.71
CA TYR A 595 28.44 15.97 13.46
C TYR A 595 27.83 16.01 12.04
N ILE A 596 27.77 17.19 11.41
CA ILE A 596 27.35 17.31 10.01
C ILE A 596 28.45 16.81 9.06
N LYS A 597 29.73 17.03 9.38
CA LYS A 597 30.85 16.47 8.60
C LYS A 597 30.84 14.95 8.65
N ASP A 598 30.60 14.36 9.82
CA ASP A 598 30.51 12.91 9.97
C ASP A 598 29.30 12.33 9.24
N ARG A 599 28.14 13.01 9.31
CA ARG A 599 26.96 12.69 8.50
C ARG A 599 27.28 12.65 7.01
N LEU A 600 27.92 13.69 6.47
CA LEU A 600 28.28 13.76 5.06
C LEU A 600 29.27 12.65 4.67
N ARG A 601 30.24 12.33 5.54
CA ARG A 601 31.15 11.19 5.33
C ARG A 601 30.40 9.87 5.22
N SER A 602 29.42 9.63 6.10
CA SER A 602 28.59 8.42 6.06
C SER A 602 27.67 8.36 4.84
N LEU A 603 27.08 9.50 4.44
CA LEU A 603 26.30 9.60 3.20
C LEU A 603 27.15 9.25 1.98
N ASP A 604 28.35 9.82 1.87
CA ASP A 604 29.27 9.60 0.75
C ASP A 604 29.74 8.14 0.70
N ALA A 605 30.17 7.60 1.84
CA ALA A 605 30.65 6.23 1.94
C ALA A 605 29.54 5.22 1.57
N THR A 606 28.31 5.46 2.05
CA THR A 606 27.15 4.62 1.72
C THR A 606 26.78 4.73 0.24
N ALA A 607 26.79 5.95 -0.33
CA ALA A 607 26.43 6.16 -1.74
C ALA A 607 27.45 5.54 -2.71
N LYS A 608 28.74 5.57 -2.36
CA LYS A 608 29.82 4.91 -3.14
C LYS A 608 29.62 3.40 -3.30
N LEU A 609 28.84 2.77 -2.41
CA LEU A 609 28.42 1.37 -2.56
C LEU A 609 27.52 1.11 -3.77
N TYR A 610 27.10 2.11 -4.53
CA TYR A 610 26.25 1.93 -5.71
C TYR A 610 26.90 2.34 -7.02
N MET A 611 28.03 3.04 -7.01
CA MET A 611 28.55 3.80 -8.17
C MET A 611 29.04 2.95 -9.34
N ASP A 612 29.40 1.68 -9.11
CA ASP A 612 29.77 0.72 -10.16
C ASP A 612 28.56 0.00 -10.80
N ARG A 613 27.32 0.30 -10.36
CA ARG A 613 26.12 -0.24 -11.00
C ARG A 613 26.06 0.29 -12.44
N ASN A 614 25.89 -0.62 -13.41
CA ASN A 614 25.91 -0.30 -14.83
C ASN A 614 25.04 0.90 -15.21
N ALA A 615 23.82 1.01 -14.65
CA ALA A 615 22.92 2.14 -14.89
C ALA A 615 23.50 3.50 -14.46
N ILE A 616 24.18 3.54 -13.30
CA ILE A 616 24.79 4.75 -12.75
C ILE A 616 26.07 5.07 -13.53
N THR A 617 26.91 4.06 -13.80
CA THR A 617 28.12 4.23 -14.60
C THR A 617 27.81 4.77 -16.01
N GLN A 618 26.77 4.26 -16.65
CA GLN A 618 26.28 4.79 -17.94
C GLN A 618 25.85 6.26 -17.81
N TYR A 619 25.07 6.59 -16.78
CA TYR A 619 24.63 7.98 -16.55
C TYR A 619 25.81 8.92 -16.30
N LEU A 620 26.79 8.52 -15.49
CA LEU A 620 28.01 9.28 -15.23
C LEU A 620 28.82 9.52 -16.52
N ASN A 621 28.96 8.50 -17.36
CA ASN A 621 29.67 8.65 -18.63
C ASN A 621 28.99 9.67 -19.54
N VAL A 622 27.65 9.63 -19.64
CA VAL A 622 26.90 10.64 -20.41
C VAL A 622 27.01 12.01 -19.74
N LEU A 623 27.02 12.11 -18.41
CA LEU A 623 27.19 13.37 -17.70
C LEU A 623 28.58 14.01 -17.95
N VAL A 624 29.62 13.19 -18.11
CA VAL A 624 30.99 13.64 -18.44
C VAL A 624 31.12 14.02 -19.91
N CYS A 625 30.65 13.17 -20.82
CA CYS A 625 30.86 13.34 -22.27
C CYS A 625 29.83 14.25 -22.94
N GLU A 626 28.57 14.17 -22.53
CA GLU A 626 27.41 14.84 -23.15
C GLU A 626 26.46 15.43 -22.08
N PRO A 627 26.92 16.40 -21.26
CA PRO A 627 26.17 16.89 -20.10
C PRO A 627 24.80 17.49 -20.46
N LYS A 628 24.67 18.11 -21.64
CA LYS A 628 23.38 18.60 -22.17
C LYS A 628 22.37 17.46 -22.30
N GLN A 629 22.77 16.27 -22.74
CA GLN A 629 21.89 15.10 -22.83
C GLN A 629 21.56 14.53 -21.44
N ALA A 630 22.56 14.43 -20.57
CA ALA A 630 22.40 13.89 -19.21
C ALA A 630 21.41 14.67 -18.36
N LEU A 631 21.25 15.97 -18.60
CA LEU A 631 20.35 16.88 -17.88
C LEU A 631 18.94 16.97 -18.47
N MET A 632 18.61 16.24 -19.54
CA MET A 632 17.26 16.28 -20.12
C MET A 632 16.24 15.51 -19.26
N THR A 633 15.04 16.07 -19.11
CA THR A 633 13.92 15.39 -18.44
C THR A 633 13.49 14.12 -19.18
N GLU A 634 13.53 14.10 -20.51
CA GLU A 634 13.34 12.91 -21.35
C GLU A 634 14.18 13.04 -22.64
N SER A 635 15.12 12.11 -22.86
CA SER A 635 15.89 12.02 -24.11
C SER A 635 15.17 11.12 -25.12
N THR A 636 15.05 11.51 -26.39
CA THR A 636 14.66 10.56 -27.46
C THR A 636 15.85 9.72 -27.95
N ASN A 637 17.07 10.15 -27.63
CA ASN A 637 18.29 9.46 -28.04
C ASN A 637 18.63 8.39 -27.00
N THR A 638 18.81 7.17 -27.48
CA THR A 638 19.28 6.03 -26.69
C THR A 638 20.80 6.05 -26.60
N TYR A 639 21.36 6.00 -25.39
CA TYR A 639 22.78 5.74 -25.18
C TYR A 639 22.93 4.26 -24.82
N LYS A 640 23.58 3.47 -25.69
CA LYS A 640 23.71 2.01 -25.54
C LYS A 640 22.35 1.33 -25.23
N ASP A 641 21.36 1.55 -26.10
CA ASP A 641 20.00 0.99 -26.03
C ASP A 641 19.15 1.41 -24.82
N ARG A 642 19.58 2.43 -24.06
CA ARG A 642 18.81 2.96 -22.93
C ARG A 642 18.50 4.45 -23.11
N THR A 643 17.23 4.80 -22.90
CA THR A 643 16.80 6.19 -22.83
C THR A 643 17.32 6.85 -21.56
N MET A 644 18.07 7.95 -21.73
CA MET A 644 18.57 8.75 -20.62
C MET A 644 17.49 9.69 -20.09
N LYS A 645 17.35 9.75 -18.76
CA LYS A 645 16.39 10.60 -18.06
C LYS A 645 17.03 11.22 -16.83
N CYS A 646 16.85 12.52 -16.68
CA CYS A 646 17.20 13.29 -15.49
C CYS A 646 15.92 13.59 -14.69
N GLU A 647 15.61 12.66 -13.78
CA GLU A 647 14.43 12.65 -12.92
C GLU A 647 14.37 13.85 -11.96
N SER A 648 15.53 14.40 -11.61
CA SER A 648 15.73 15.47 -10.63
C SER A 648 17.11 16.09 -10.81
N LEU A 649 17.28 17.38 -10.51
CA LEU A 649 18.59 18.04 -10.59
C LEU A 649 19.49 17.71 -9.39
N ILE A 650 18.92 17.12 -8.33
CA ILE A 650 19.69 16.57 -7.20
C ILE A 650 20.61 15.43 -7.68
N LYS A 651 20.14 14.58 -8.60
CA LYS A 651 20.88 13.42 -9.12
C LYS A 651 22.23 13.82 -9.76
N PRO A 652 22.29 14.70 -10.77
CA PRO A 652 23.57 15.12 -11.34
C PRO A 652 24.44 15.87 -10.32
N MET A 653 23.87 16.75 -9.47
CA MET A 653 24.64 17.44 -8.43
C MET A 653 25.37 16.47 -7.49
N PHE A 654 24.65 15.44 -7.01
CA PHE A 654 25.20 14.46 -6.09
C PHE A 654 26.20 13.52 -6.77
N PHE A 655 25.95 13.10 -8.00
CA PHE A 655 26.86 12.23 -8.74
C PHE A 655 28.17 12.92 -9.15
N ILE A 656 28.13 14.23 -9.46
CA ILE A 656 29.34 15.02 -9.68
C ILE A 656 30.17 15.10 -8.39
N HIS A 657 29.53 15.28 -7.24
CA HIS A 657 30.22 15.28 -5.94
C HIS A 657 30.91 13.94 -5.64
N LEU A 658 30.20 12.82 -5.81
CA LEU A 658 30.75 11.50 -5.50
C LEU A 658 31.95 11.10 -6.38
N GLU A 659 32.07 11.71 -7.55
CA GLU A 659 33.11 11.45 -8.56
C GLU A 659 33.85 12.75 -8.92
N ALA A 660 34.04 13.64 -7.94
CA ALA A 660 34.61 14.96 -8.15
C ALA A 660 35.95 14.90 -8.90
N GLU A 661 36.77 13.86 -8.68
CA GLU A 661 38.03 13.64 -9.39
C GLU A 661 37.89 13.49 -10.92
N LYS A 662 36.71 13.13 -11.43
CA LYS A 662 36.44 13.00 -12.88
C LYS A 662 36.11 14.33 -13.56
N PHE A 663 35.88 15.39 -12.79
CA PHE A 663 35.46 16.69 -13.30
C PHE A 663 36.53 17.75 -13.01
N SER A 664 37.06 18.38 -14.06
CA SER A 664 37.89 19.57 -13.91
C SER A 664 37.07 20.76 -13.43
N GLU A 665 37.71 21.72 -12.76
CA GLU A 665 37.08 22.99 -12.33
C GLU A 665 36.28 23.66 -13.48
N LYS A 666 36.87 23.68 -14.69
CA LYS A 666 36.23 24.24 -15.88
C LYS A 666 34.97 23.46 -16.30
N GLN A 667 35.00 22.14 -16.25
CA GLN A 667 33.82 21.31 -16.54
C GLN A 667 32.73 21.51 -15.48
N THR A 668 33.09 21.57 -14.20
CA THR A 668 32.16 21.84 -13.10
C THR A 668 31.51 23.21 -13.23
N ALA A 669 32.28 24.25 -13.60
CA ALA A 669 31.76 25.58 -13.87
C ALA A 669 30.77 25.62 -15.05
N ASN A 670 31.06 24.87 -16.12
CA ASN A 670 30.13 24.73 -17.24
C ASN A 670 28.84 24.00 -16.83
N LEU A 671 28.97 22.94 -16.02
CA LEU A 671 27.84 22.20 -15.47
C LEU A 671 26.97 23.06 -14.55
N LEU A 672 27.56 23.97 -13.76
CA LEU A 672 26.81 24.94 -12.96
C LEU A 672 25.86 25.77 -13.83
N ASN A 673 26.34 26.33 -14.94
CA ASN A 673 25.50 27.11 -15.86
C ASN A 673 24.38 26.27 -16.49
N LEU A 674 24.68 25.03 -16.90
CA LEU A 674 23.66 24.12 -17.44
C LEU A 674 22.60 23.73 -16.38
N LEU A 675 23.02 23.47 -15.15
CA LEU A 675 22.13 23.16 -14.02
C LEU A 675 21.21 24.35 -13.69
N LEU A 676 21.75 25.57 -13.68
CA LEU A 676 20.97 26.80 -13.46
C LEU A 676 19.95 27.02 -14.58
N SER A 677 20.38 26.90 -15.84
CA SER A 677 19.50 27.01 -17.00
C SER A 677 18.34 26.01 -16.92
N GLU A 678 18.63 24.74 -16.60
CA GLU A 678 17.59 23.72 -16.47
C GLU A 678 16.71 23.90 -15.23
N PHE A 679 17.26 24.34 -14.10
CA PHE A 679 16.46 24.65 -12.92
C PHE A 679 15.44 25.74 -13.22
N ILE A 680 15.89 26.84 -13.81
CA ILE A 680 15.05 27.99 -14.19
C ILE A 680 14.03 27.54 -15.23
N GLY A 681 14.47 26.89 -16.32
CA GLY A 681 13.58 26.44 -17.39
C GLY A 681 12.51 25.44 -16.92
N ARG A 682 12.88 24.45 -16.10
CA ARG A 682 11.92 23.50 -15.51
C ARG A 682 10.92 24.19 -14.57
N CYS A 683 11.34 25.19 -13.79
CA CYS A 683 10.43 25.96 -12.95
C CYS A 683 9.45 26.81 -13.78
N LEU A 684 9.93 27.43 -14.86
CA LEU A 684 9.16 28.36 -15.68
C LEU A 684 8.24 27.68 -16.70
N SER A 685 8.51 26.42 -17.07
CA SER A 685 7.65 25.64 -17.98
C SER A 685 6.17 25.60 -17.57
N ASN A 686 5.88 25.65 -16.27
CA ASN A 686 4.51 25.65 -15.73
C ASN A 686 3.81 27.02 -15.75
N PHE A 687 4.55 28.12 -15.95
CA PHE A 687 3.99 29.47 -15.93
C PHE A 687 3.25 29.83 -17.23
N MET A 688 3.57 29.15 -18.33
CA MET A 688 2.98 29.39 -19.66
C MET A 688 1.57 28.80 -19.83
N ASN A 689 1.14 27.88 -18.97
CA ASN A 689 -0.11 27.12 -19.12
C ASN A 689 -1.32 27.75 -18.40
N LYS A 690 -1.19 28.93 -17.79
CA LYS A 690 -2.31 29.63 -17.15
C LYS A 690 -2.84 30.68 -18.12
N GLU A 691 -4.11 30.56 -18.54
CA GLU A 691 -4.78 31.40 -19.57
C GLU A 691 -4.69 32.93 -19.36
N HIS A 692 -4.23 33.40 -18.19
CA HIS A 692 -4.06 34.82 -17.85
C HIS A 692 -2.68 35.17 -17.25
N ALA A 693 -1.66 34.31 -17.36
CA ALA A 693 -0.32 34.65 -16.86
C ALA A 693 0.38 35.64 -17.81
N THR A 694 0.95 36.72 -17.25
CA THR A 694 1.88 37.65 -17.93
C THR A 694 3.31 37.39 -17.47
N PRO A 695 3.90 36.22 -17.77
CA PRO A 695 5.16 35.79 -17.16
C PRO A 695 6.33 36.70 -17.54
N PHE A 696 6.38 37.26 -18.76
CA PHE A 696 7.48 38.15 -19.12
C PHE A 696 7.40 39.46 -18.33
N THR A 697 6.22 40.05 -18.23
CA THR A 697 5.97 41.26 -17.43
C THR A 697 6.33 41.02 -15.97
N ASP A 698 5.92 39.86 -15.46
CA ASP A 698 6.11 39.46 -14.07
C ASP A 698 7.58 39.35 -13.66
N PHE A 699 8.44 38.82 -14.54
CA PHE A 699 9.86 38.65 -14.25
C PHE A 699 10.71 39.86 -14.65
N PHE A 700 10.28 40.65 -15.65
CA PHE A 700 11.15 41.63 -16.30
C PHE A 700 10.73 43.11 -16.19
N ALA A 701 9.46 43.44 -15.93
CA ALA A 701 9.00 44.83 -15.91
C ALA A 701 9.06 45.44 -14.50
N VAL A 702 10.03 46.30 -14.20
CA VAL A 702 10.30 46.80 -12.84
C VAL A 702 9.07 47.48 -12.22
N GLU A 703 8.41 48.34 -12.99
CA GLU A 703 7.29 49.18 -12.57
C GLU A 703 6.00 48.38 -12.36
N LEU A 704 5.89 47.22 -13.01
CA LEU A 704 4.68 46.38 -13.03
C LEU A 704 4.76 45.19 -12.08
N ARG A 705 5.84 45.08 -11.29
CA ARG A 705 6.04 44.00 -10.29
C ARG A 705 5.15 44.14 -9.07
N ASP A 706 4.88 45.38 -8.65
CA ASP A 706 4.10 45.70 -7.46
C ASP A 706 2.62 45.90 -7.84
N PRO A 707 1.66 45.22 -7.20
CA PRO A 707 0.24 45.32 -7.58
C PRO A 707 -0.33 46.74 -7.52
N GLU A 708 0.07 47.55 -6.54
CA GLU A 708 -0.41 48.92 -6.37
C GLU A 708 0.22 49.86 -7.40
N LYS A 709 1.53 49.73 -7.64
CA LYS A 709 2.22 50.49 -8.70
C LYS A 709 1.76 50.07 -10.08
N LYS A 710 1.54 48.77 -10.31
CA LYS A 710 0.96 48.22 -11.52
C LYS A 710 -0.42 48.82 -11.75
N LYS A 711 -1.28 48.86 -10.73
CA LYS A 711 -2.60 49.50 -10.82
C LYS A 711 -2.48 51.00 -11.12
N ALA A 712 -1.69 51.76 -10.38
CA ALA A 712 -1.50 53.20 -10.60
C ALA A 712 -0.90 53.52 -11.98
N TRP A 713 0.03 52.69 -12.45
CA TRP A 713 0.65 52.81 -13.77
C TRP A 713 -0.37 52.50 -14.88
N LEU A 714 -1.14 51.41 -14.74
CA LEU A 714 -2.23 51.07 -15.67
C LEU A 714 -3.35 52.13 -15.64
N GLU A 715 -3.63 52.74 -14.48
CA GLU A 715 -4.58 53.84 -14.30
C GLU A 715 -4.20 55.09 -15.08
N LYS A 716 -2.90 55.44 -15.11
CA LYS A 716 -2.40 56.57 -15.87
C LYS A 716 -2.62 56.41 -17.38
N PHE A 717 -2.49 55.18 -17.88
CA PHE A 717 -2.65 54.89 -19.31
C PHE A 717 -4.12 54.70 -19.70
N HIS A 718 -4.91 53.96 -18.93
CA HIS A 718 -6.31 53.71 -19.33
C HIS A 718 -7.15 54.99 -19.30
N LYS A 719 -6.96 55.91 -18.32
CA LYS A 719 -7.82 57.10 -18.21
C LYS A 719 -7.72 57.99 -19.46
N ASN A 720 -6.51 58.17 -19.97
CA ASN A 720 -6.26 58.95 -21.19
C ASN A 720 -6.87 58.28 -22.42
N GLU A 721 -6.77 56.95 -22.54
CA GLU A 721 -7.31 56.18 -23.66
C GLU A 721 -8.84 56.09 -23.63
N VAL A 722 -9.44 55.90 -22.46
CA VAL A 722 -10.89 55.88 -22.25
C VAL A 722 -11.49 57.26 -22.54
N GLU A 723 -10.86 58.35 -22.09
CA GLU A 723 -11.29 59.71 -22.43
C GLU A 723 -11.12 60.03 -23.93
N GLY A 724 -10.04 59.56 -24.56
CA GLY A 724 -9.82 59.68 -26.00
C GLY A 724 -10.87 58.94 -26.83
N PHE A 725 -11.22 57.72 -26.43
CA PHE A 725 -12.29 56.93 -27.04
C PHE A 725 -13.67 57.60 -26.87
N LYS A 726 -13.98 58.09 -25.66
CA LYS A 726 -15.24 58.81 -25.38
C LYS A 726 -15.35 60.15 -26.13
N LYS A 727 -14.23 60.83 -26.40
CA LYS A 727 -14.20 62.08 -27.19
C LYS A 727 -14.29 61.83 -28.71
N SER A 728 -13.75 60.71 -29.19
CA SER A 728 -13.76 60.36 -30.62
C SER A 728 -15.07 59.70 -31.08
N SER A 729 -15.84 59.11 -30.15
CA SER A 729 -17.14 58.51 -30.42
C SER A 729 -18.25 59.37 -29.83
N SER A 730 -18.92 60.20 -30.65
CA SER A 730 -20.14 60.92 -30.23
C SER A 730 -21.18 59.92 -29.71
N ASN A 731 -21.73 60.18 -28.52
CA ASN A 731 -22.76 59.41 -27.81
C ASN A 731 -22.73 57.89 -28.09
N LEU A 732 -22.00 57.11 -27.28
CA LEU A 732 -21.78 55.66 -27.47
C LEU A 732 -23.09 54.87 -27.68
N LEU A 733 -24.19 55.34 -27.06
CA LEU A 733 -25.55 54.79 -27.17
C LEU A 733 -26.23 55.01 -28.52
N GLU A 734 -25.79 56.00 -29.31
CA GLU A 734 -26.30 56.27 -30.66
C GLU A 734 -25.52 55.52 -31.76
N THR A 735 -24.29 55.09 -31.45
CA THR A 735 -23.35 54.55 -32.44
C THR A 735 -23.26 53.02 -32.42
N TYR A 736 -23.46 52.36 -31.28
CA TYR A 736 -23.30 50.91 -31.14
C TYR A 736 -24.58 50.23 -30.64
N PHE A 737 -25.08 49.25 -31.41
CA PHE A 737 -26.37 48.60 -31.16
C PHE A 737 -26.27 47.34 -30.30
N THR A 738 -25.08 46.76 -30.17
CA THR A 738 -24.84 45.60 -29.30
C THR A 738 -23.56 45.78 -28.49
N LEU A 739 -23.49 45.09 -27.36
CA LEU A 739 -22.30 45.03 -26.51
C LEU A 739 -21.12 44.36 -27.24
N HIS A 740 -21.41 43.49 -28.21
CA HIS A 740 -20.41 42.92 -29.12
C HIS A 740 -19.80 43.98 -30.05
N ASP A 741 -20.61 44.88 -30.60
CA ASP A 741 -20.15 45.93 -31.51
C ASP A 741 -19.32 46.98 -30.78
N LEU A 742 -19.75 47.38 -29.58
CA LEU A 742 -18.97 48.26 -28.70
C LEU A 742 -17.61 47.64 -28.34
N ARG A 743 -17.60 46.36 -27.93
CA ARG A 743 -16.35 45.63 -27.65
C ARG A 743 -15.45 45.54 -28.88
N SER A 744 -16.01 45.32 -30.07
CA SER A 744 -15.27 45.24 -31.34
C SER A 744 -14.71 46.61 -31.74
N ALA A 745 -15.45 47.69 -31.51
CA ALA A 745 -15.00 49.05 -31.77
C ALA A 745 -13.92 49.51 -30.81
N ILE A 746 -14.04 49.22 -29.51
CA ILE A 746 -12.96 49.46 -28.52
C ILE A 746 -11.71 48.68 -28.92
N LYS A 747 -11.84 47.39 -29.27
CA LYS A 747 -10.71 46.59 -29.77
C LYS A 747 -10.08 47.23 -31.01
N LYS A 748 -10.87 47.75 -31.95
CA LYS A 748 -10.38 48.40 -33.17
C LYS A 748 -9.72 49.75 -32.89
N TYR A 749 -10.27 50.55 -31.96
CA TYR A 749 -9.69 51.82 -31.52
C TYR A 749 -8.33 51.60 -30.86
N VAL A 750 -8.26 50.72 -29.87
CA VAL A 750 -6.99 50.38 -29.20
C VAL A 750 -6.00 49.70 -30.17
N SER A 751 -6.50 49.00 -31.19
CA SER A 751 -5.64 48.44 -32.26
C SER A 751 -5.11 49.49 -33.24
N ASN A 752 -5.83 50.60 -33.47
CA ASN A 752 -5.39 51.69 -34.35
C ASN A 752 -4.35 52.58 -33.68
N ASP A 753 -4.49 52.83 -32.37
CA ASP A 753 -3.46 53.52 -31.56
C ASP A 753 -2.33 52.59 -31.08
N PHE A 754 -2.40 51.30 -31.44
CA PHE A 754 -1.49 50.25 -30.96
C PHE A 754 -0.02 50.57 -31.20
N ASN A 755 0.34 51.15 -32.36
CA ASN A 755 1.74 51.47 -32.66
C ASN A 755 2.26 52.62 -31.80
N THR A 756 1.45 53.65 -31.60
CA THR A 756 1.80 54.82 -30.75
C THR A 756 1.86 54.40 -29.27
N LEU A 757 0.86 53.66 -28.81
CA LEU A 757 0.78 53.14 -27.45
C LEU A 757 1.90 52.14 -27.15
N SER A 758 2.19 51.22 -28.07
CA SER A 758 3.29 50.26 -27.94
C SER A 758 4.64 50.97 -27.84
N ASN A 759 4.91 51.97 -28.68
CA ASN A 759 6.17 52.73 -28.63
C ASN A 759 6.30 53.51 -27.31
N ASN A 760 5.24 54.19 -26.87
CA ASN A 760 5.20 54.90 -25.59
C ASN A 760 5.41 53.98 -24.39
N ILE A 761 4.82 52.78 -24.41
CA ILE A 761 4.99 51.76 -23.36
C ILE A 761 6.41 51.21 -23.36
N THR A 762 6.96 50.88 -24.53
CA THR A 762 8.33 50.34 -24.65
C THR A 762 9.38 51.33 -24.14
N GLU A 763 9.17 52.64 -24.31
CA GLU A 763 10.09 53.67 -23.81
C GLU A 763 9.97 53.92 -22.29
N GLN A 764 8.82 53.62 -21.68
CA GLN A 764 8.54 53.89 -20.27
C GLN A 764 8.75 52.71 -19.32
N ILE A 765 8.86 51.47 -19.82
CA ILE A 765 9.09 50.29 -18.98
C ILE A 765 10.59 50.00 -18.88
N THR A 766 11.09 49.99 -17.64
CA THR A 766 12.44 49.53 -17.36
C THR A 766 12.47 48.00 -17.35
N ILE A 767 13.31 47.43 -18.21
CA ILE A 767 13.54 45.98 -18.27
C ILE A 767 14.75 45.62 -17.41
N ALA A 768 14.51 44.87 -16.35
CA ALA A 768 15.53 44.30 -15.47
C ALA A 768 15.02 42.96 -14.91
N LEU A 769 15.87 42.08 -14.37
CA LEU A 769 15.40 40.82 -13.81
C LEU A 769 14.87 40.98 -12.38
N SER A 770 13.82 40.24 -12.01
CA SER A 770 13.29 40.20 -10.63
C SER A 770 14.01 39.15 -9.79
N MET A 771 15.08 39.57 -9.08
CA MET A 771 15.83 38.65 -8.20
C MET A 771 14.98 38.10 -7.04
N SER A 772 13.98 38.85 -6.56
CA SER A 772 13.05 38.35 -5.53
C SER A 772 12.22 37.17 -6.05
N LYS A 773 11.63 37.27 -7.26
CA LYS A 773 10.90 36.15 -7.87
C LYS A 773 11.81 34.96 -8.18
N MET A 774 13.05 35.21 -8.61
CA MET A 774 14.06 34.16 -8.80
C MET A 774 14.31 33.35 -7.51
N GLY A 775 14.38 34.04 -6.37
CA GLY A 775 14.55 33.39 -5.05
C GLY A 775 13.37 32.49 -4.63
N HIS A 776 12.19 32.66 -5.25
CA HIS A 776 11.00 31.86 -4.97
C HIS A 776 10.75 30.72 -5.98
N LEU A 777 11.59 30.57 -7.00
CA LEU A 777 11.46 29.47 -7.96
C LEU A 777 11.59 28.12 -7.25
N LYS A 778 10.62 27.23 -7.51
CA LYS A 778 10.60 25.87 -6.97
C LYS A 778 9.77 24.95 -7.85
N ASN A 779 10.32 23.79 -8.19
CA ASN A 779 9.58 22.73 -8.87
C ASN A 779 9.95 21.35 -8.29
N LEU A 780 9.17 20.89 -7.31
CA LEU A 780 9.43 19.63 -6.59
C LEU A 780 9.40 18.41 -7.51
N ALA A 781 8.51 18.40 -8.50
CA ALA A 781 8.25 17.23 -9.34
C ALA A 781 9.35 16.98 -10.38
N SER A 782 10.03 18.03 -10.84
CA SER A 782 11.04 17.92 -11.91
C SER A 782 12.44 18.35 -11.51
N CYS A 783 12.62 19.22 -10.51
CA CYS A 783 13.95 19.64 -10.03
C CYS A 783 14.36 18.93 -8.74
N GLY A 784 13.40 18.39 -7.99
CA GLY A 784 13.58 17.98 -6.59
C GLY A 784 13.41 19.14 -5.62
N ASN A 785 13.63 18.90 -4.32
CA ASN A 785 13.53 19.92 -3.29
C ASN A 785 14.79 20.81 -3.21
N VAL A 786 15.07 21.53 -4.29
CA VAL A 786 16.16 22.49 -4.42
C VAL A 786 15.66 23.90 -4.71
N ARG A 787 16.47 24.88 -4.33
CA ARG A 787 16.30 26.31 -4.60
C ARG A 787 17.52 26.84 -5.34
N LEU A 788 17.40 28.05 -5.89
CA LEU A 788 18.50 28.72 -6.58
C LEU A 788 19.77 28.82 -5.70
N SER A 789 19.61 29.14 -4.41
CA SER A 789 20.72 29.20 -3.44
C SER A 789 21.48 27.88 -3.27
N ASP A 790 20.82 26.75 -3.46
CA ASP A 790 21.41 25.43 -3.17
C ASP A 790 22.46 25.07 -4.23
N PHE A 791 22.32 25.57 -5.46
CA PHE A 791 23.33 25.44 -6.51
C PHE A 791 24.59 26.25 -6.20
N LYS A 792 24.45 27.40 -5.52
CA LYS A 792 25.60 28.21 -5.07
C LYS A 792 26.40 27.45 -4.03
N THR A 793 25.71 26.92 -3.01
CA THR A 793 26.33 26.11 -1.96
C THR A 793 26.96 24.84 -2.51
N TRP A 794 26.30 24.19 -3.48
CA TRP A 794 26.88 23.05 -4.20
C TRP A 794 28.16 23.42 -4.96
N ALA A 795 28.19 24.55 -5.67
CA ALA A 795 29.39 24.99 -6.38
C ALA A 795 30.56 25.31 -5.42
N MET A 796 30.26 25.85 -4.23
CA MET A 796 31.24 26.02 -3.15
C MET A 796 31.77 24.67 -2.64
N GLU A 797 30.88 23.69 -2.44
CA GLU A 797 31.27 22.32 -2.05
C GLU A 797 32.22 21.69 -3.09
N MET A 798 31.95 21.94 -4.38
CA MET A 798 32.78 21.49 -5.50
C MET A 798 34.04 22.34 -5.72
N GLN A 799 34.37 23.27 -4.82
CA GLN A 799 35.54 24.14 -4.88
C GLN A 799 35.64 24.99 -6.17
N VAL A 800 34.49 25.35 -6.76
CA VAL A 800 34.47 26.30 -7.87
C VAL A 800 34.84 27.68 -7.34
N LYS A 801 35.75 28.39 -8.03
CA LYS A 801 36.18 29.73 -7.62
C LYS A 801 35.00 30.68 -7.44
N GLU A 802 35.06 31.49 -6.39
CA GLU A 802 34.01 32.47 -6.07
C GLU A 802 33.74 33.43 -7.22
N SER A 803 34.76 33.85 -7.97
CA SER A 803 34.60 34.70 -9.16
C SER A 803 33.78 34.02 -10.27
N THR A 804 33.97 32.73 -10.48
CA THR A 804 33.21 31.93 -11.45
C THR A 804 31.76 31.72 -10.99
N ILE A 805 31.56 31.47 -9.70
CA ILE A 805 30.22 31.42 -9.11
C ILE A 805 29.52 32.77 -9.26
N ALA A 806 30.19 33.88 -8.94
CA ALA A 806 29.64 35.22 -9.09
C ALA A 806 29.24 35.52 -10.54
N ALA A 807 30.06 35.13 -11.52
CA ALA A 807 29.75 35.27 -12.93
C ALA A 807 28.52 34.46 -13.38
N ALA A 808 28.33 33.23 -12.87
CA ALA A 808 27.15 32.41 -13.18
C ALA A 808 25.84 32.99 -12.60
N TYR A 809 25.96 33.81 -11.55
CA TYR A 809 24.85 34.50 -10.89
C TYR A 809 24.74 35.98 -11.31
N ASP A 810 25.52 36.41 -12.29
CA ASP A 810 25.39 37.75 -12.86
C ASP A 810 23.98 37.96 -13.42
N GLU A 811 23.44 39.17 -13.23
CA GLU A 811 22.06 39.46 -13.64
C GLU A 811 21.86 39.22 -15.14
N ARG A 812 22.83 39.54 -16.00
CA ARG A 812 22.71 39.34 -17.45
C ARG A 812 22.66 37.86 -17.80
N GLN A 813 23.43 37.04 -17.12
CA GLN A 813 23.44 35.59 -17.34
C GLN A 813 22.11 34.97 -16.91
N LEU A 814 21.62 35.31 -15.71
CA LEU A 814 20.32 34.85 -15.23
C LEU A 814 19.16 35.37 -16.10
N PHE A 815 19.28 36.59 -16.64
CA PHE A 815 18.31 37.17 -17.57
C PHE A 815 18.14 36.29 -18.82
N VAL A 816 19.26 35.85 -19.41
CA VAL A 816 19.25 34.93 -20.56
C VAL A 816 18.55 33.63 -20.19
N HIS A 817 18.90 33.00 -19.07
CA HIS A 817 18.27 31.74 -18.64
C HIS A 817 16.75 31.87 -18.39
N VAL A 818 16.29 32.99 -17.83
CA VAL A 818 14.85 33.24 -17.63
C VAL A 818 14.14 33.48 -18.96
N CYS A 819 14.76 34.24 -19.87
CA CYS A 819 14.23 34.48 -21.21
C CYS A 819 14.06 33.15 -21.97
N GLU A 820 15.09 32.31 -22.00
CA GLU A 820 15.05 31.01 -22.64
C GLU A 820 14.08 30.04 -21.95
N GLY A 821 14.01 30.08 -20.62
CA GLY A 821 13.07 29.28 -19.83
C GLY A 821 11.60 29.60 -20.10
N LEU A 822 11.27 30.86 -20.40
CA LEU A 822 9.93 31.27 -20.82
C LEU A 822 9.67 31.05 -22.32
N LYS A 823 10.72 31.09 -23.14
CA LYS A 823 10.64 30.90 -24.59
C LYS A 823 10.48 29.43 -24.98
N TYR A 824 11.12 28.52 -24.24
CA TYR A 824 11.20 27.10 -24.56
C TYR A 824 10.70 26.24 -23.39
N THR A 825 9.63 25.49 -23.61
CA THR A 825 8.95 24.72 -22.56
C THR A 825 9.65 23.40 -22.26
N SER A 826 10.31 22.78 -23.25
CA SER A 826 10.98 21.49 -23.11
C SER A 826 12.48 21.61 -22.80
N SER A 827 13.03 20.68 -21.99
CA SER A 827 14.48 20.59 -21.74
C SER A 827 15.27 20.36 -23.04
N ARG A 828 14.69 19.63 -23.99
CA ARG A 828 15.32 19.34 -25.28
C ARG A 828 15.58 20.61 -26.07
N GLU A 829 14.62 21.53 -26.13
CA GLU A 829 14.77 22.78 -26.88
C GLU A 829 15.78 23.72 -26.20
N ARG A 830 15.75 23.81 -24.87
CA ARG A 830 16.69 24.65 -24.10
C ARG A 830 18.13 24.16 -24.22
N LEU A 831 18.35 22.87 -24.01
CA LEU A 831 19.70 22.30 -24.00
C LEU A 831 20.23 21.99 -25.40
N GLY A 832 19.35 21.77 -26.38
CA GLY A 832 19.72 21.43 -27.76
C GLY A 832 20.11 22.61 -28.63
N ARG A 833 20.00 23.84 -28.13
CA ARG A 833 20.35 25.07 -28.85
C ARG A 833 21.60 25.73 -28.25
N GLU A 834 22.22 26.61 -29.03
CA GLU A 834 23.24 27.50 -28.50
C GLU A 834 22.56 28.66 -27.75
N PRO A 835 23.11 29.12 -26.61
CA PRO A 835 22.50 30.18 -25.81
C PRO A 835 22.40 31.49 -26.60
N GLU A 836 21.26 32.17 -26.50
CA GLU A 836 21.09 33.51 -27.06
C GLU A 836 21.91 34.55 -26.28
N THR A 837 22.39 35.59 -26.97
CA THR A 837 23.10 36.69 -26.31
C THR A 837 22.14 37.51 -25.42
N TYR A 838 22.70 38.23 -24.44
CA TYR A 838 21.91 39.13 -23.59
C TYR A 838 21.14 40.16 -24.42
N GLU A 839 21.76 40.71 -25.46
CA GLU A 839 21.17 41.72 -26.35
C GLU A 839 19.99 41.18 -27.15
N GLU A 840 20.10 39.95 -27.66
CA GLU A 840 19.01 39.25 -28.35
C GLU A 840 17.84 38.96 -27.40
N CYS A 841 18.14 38.43 -26.21
CA CYS A 841 17.15 38.19 -25.16
C CYS A 841 16.47 39.49 -24.73
N LEU A 842 17.22 40.57 -24.52
CA LEU A 842 16.69 41.87 -24.11
C LEU A 842 15.72 42.43 -25.15
N LYS A 843 16.07 42.33 -26.44
CA LYS A 843 15.19 42.75 -27.54
C LYS A 843 13.90 41.91 -27.58
N PHE A 844 14.01 40.60 -27.39
CA PHE A 844 12.86 39.70 -27.35
C PHE A 844 11.95 39.97 -26.14
N VAL A 845 12.53 40.10 -24.94
CA VAL A 845 11.82 40.41 -23.69
C VAL A 845 11.11 41.77 -23.79
N LYS A 846 11.77 42.82 -24.28
CA LYS A 846 11.14 44.14 -24.50
C LYS A 846 9.87 44.02 -25.35
N LYS A 847 9.94 43.26 -26.44
CA LYS A 847 8.78 43.00 -27.31
C LYS A 847 7.68 42.23 -26.57
N LYS A 848 8.02 41.20 -25.82
CA LYS A 848 7.04 40.36 -25.10
C LYS A 848 6.38 41.07 -23.93
N VAL A 849 7.14 41.79 -23.11
CA VAL A 849 6.62 42.62 -22.01
C VAL A 849 5.66 43.68 -22.55
N THR A 850 6.03 44.36 -23.63
CA THR A 850 5.16 45.35 -24.27
C THR A 850 3.86 44.69 -24.75
N GLN A 851 3.95 43.54 -25.43
CA GLN A 851 2.76 42.81 -25.89
C GLN A 851 1.85 42.39 -24.73
N GLU A 852 2.40 41.80 -23.67
CA GLU A 852 1.63 41.39 -22.49
C GLU A 852 0.98 42.58 -21.78
N THR A 853 1.70 43.69 -21.65
CA THR A 853 1.21 44.92 -21.02
C THR A 853 0.07 45.54 -21.84
N VAL A 854 0.20 45.58 -23.17
CA VAL A 854 -0.87 46.08 -24.04
C VAL A 854 -2.09 45.18 -23.99
N ASN A 855 -1.92 43.84 -24.01
CA ASN A 855 -3.03 42.90 -23.86
C ASN A 855 -3.75 43.11 -22.51
N LEU A 856 -2.99 43.34 -21.43
CA LEU A 856 -3.54 43.64 -20.12
C LEU A 856 -4.32 44.97 -20.12
N LEU A 857 -3.76 46.03 -20.70
CA LEU A 857 -4.44 47.33 -20.86
C LEU A 857 -5.73 47.21 -21.67
N GLN A 858 -5.70 46.49 -22.80
CA GLN A 858 -6.89 46.21 -23.60
C GLN A 858 -7.98 45.54 -22.77
N SER A 859 -7.62 44.55 -21.94
CA SER A 859 -8.58 43.87 -21.07
C SER A 859 -9.19 44.80 -20.01
N ILE A 860 -8.40 45.72 -19.45
CA ILE A 860 -8.85 46.70 -18.44
C ILE A 860 -9.74 47.75 -19.09
N ILE A 861 -9.31 48.34 -20.21
CA ILE A 861 -10.09 49.32 -20.98
C ILE A 861 -11.44 48.72 -21.40
N LEU A 862 -11.47 47.47 -21.88
CA LEU A 862 -12.70 46.77 -22.22
C LEU A 862 -13.63 46.56 -21.01
N LYS A 863 -13.06 46.38 -19.81
CA LYS A 863 -13.82 46.21 -18.57
C LYS A 863 -14.36 47.53 -18.04
N GLU A 864 -13.59 48.61 -18.11
CA GLU A 864 -13.95 49.92 -17.53
C GLU A 864 -14.71 50.85 -18.50
N SER A 865 -14.56 50.67 -19.81
CA SER A 865 -15.34 51.41 -20.83
C SER A 865 -16.77 50.90 -20.97
N VAL A 866 -17.10 49.80 -20.29
CA VAL A 866 -18.42 49.20 -20.25
C VAL A 866 -18.94 49.40 -18.83
N ASP A 867 -19.49 50.59 -18.56
CA ASP A 867 -20.08 50.90 -17.25
C ASP A 867 -21.31 50.00 -17.04
N GLU A 868 -21.43 49.31 -15.91
CA GLU A 868 -22.59 48.44 -15.62
C GLU A 868 -23.92 49.21 -15.75
N SER A 869 -23.91 50.52 -15.49
CA SER A 869 -25.07 51.41 -15.67
C SER A 869 -25.38 51.74 -17.14
N GLU A 870 -24.37 51.84 -18.01
CA GLU A 870 -24.53 52.01 -19.46
C GLU A 870 -24.96 50.71 -20.13
N VAL A 871 -24.51 49.55 -19.62
CA VAL A 871 -24.99 48.23 -20.06
C VAL A 871 -26.46 48.05 -19.72
N VAL A 872 -26.89 48.41 -18.51
CA VAL A 872 -28.31 48.40 -18.13
C VAL A 872 -29.11 49.37 -18.98
N SER A 873 -28.58 50.56 -19.29
CA SER A 873 -29.24 51.55 -20.16
C SER A 873 -29.33 51.10 -21.61
N LEU A 874 -28.28 50.51 -22.21
CA LEU A 874 -28.31 49.91 -23.55
C LEU A 874 -29.30 48.75 -23.62
N THR A 875 -29.31 47.90 -22.59
CA THR A 875 -30.24 46.77 -22.49
C THR A 875 -31.68 47.27 -22.36
N MET A 876 -31.93 48.33 -21.58
CA MET A 876 -33.24 49.00 -21.49
C MET A 876 -33.63 49.73 -22.79
N HIS A 877 -32.69 50.37 -23.49
CA HIS A 877 -32.95 51.08 -24.75
C HIS A 877 -33.31 50.11 -25.88
N ILE A 878 -32.65 48.94 -25.92
CA ILE A 878 -32.99 47.80 -26.80
C ILE A 878 -34.36 47.21 -26.42
N SER A 879 -34.70 47.16 -25.12
CA SER A 879 -36.00 46.69 -24.65
C SER A 879 -37.16 47.65 -24.96
N CYS A 880 -36.89 48.96 -25.07
CA CYS A 880 -37.90 49.99 -25.36
C CYS A 880 -38.15 50.21 -26.86
N ARG A 881 -37.22 49.81 -27.74
CA ARG A 881 -37.48 49.72 -29.18
C ARG A 881 -38.00 48.31 -29.49
N GLY A 882 -39.32 48.16 -29.39
CA GLY A 882 -40.01 46.91 -29.71
C GLY A 882 -39.64 46.34 -31.09
N PRO A 883 -39.91 45.05 -31.33
CA PRO A 883 -39.53 44.38 -32.57
C PRO A 883 -40.11 45.13 -33.77
N HIS A 884 -39.26 45.45 -34.75
CA HIS A 884 -39.69 45.99 -36.03
C HIS A 884 -40.78 45.06 -36.62
N PRO A 885 -41.87 45.60 -37.18
CA PRO A 885 -42.91 44.79 -37.78
C PRO A 885 -42.34 44.07 -39.00
N ILE A 886 -42.45 42.75 -38.98
CA ILE A 886 -42.32 41.89 -40.15
C ILE A 886 -43.38 42.38 -41.15
N GLY A 887 -42.91 42.97 -42.25
CA GLY A 887 -43.77 43.39 -43.35
C GLY A 887 -44.53 42.20 -43.92
N SER A 888 -45.84 42.21 -43.75
CA SER A 888 -46.79 41.40 -44.51
C SER A 888 -46.69 41.78 -46.00
N GLY A 889 -46.42 40.80 -46.85
CA GLY A 889 -46.36 40.99 -48.29
C GLY A 889 -47.70 41.37 -48.93
N SER A 890 -47.65 41.91 -50.14
CA SER A 890 -48.73 41.78 -51.11
C SER A 890 -48.14 41.61 -52.51
N TYR A 891 -48.75 40.64 -53.20
CA TYR A 891 -48.57 40.30 -54.60
C TYR A 891 -49.02 41.44 -55.52
N SER A 892 -48.18 41.79 -56.50
CA SER A 892 -48.54 41.94 -57.93
C SER A 892 -47.26 42.00 -58.76
#